data_AF-A0A8S3VBW0-F1
#
_entry.id   AF-A0A8S3VBW0-F1
#
_cell.length_a   1.000
_cell.length_b   1.000
_cell.length_c   1.000
_cell.angle_alpha   90.00
_cell.angle_beta   90.00
_cell.angle_gamma   90.00
#
_symmetry.space_group_name_H-M   'P 1'
#
loop_
_entity.id
_entity.type
_entity.pdbx_description
1 polymer ?
#
loop_
_entity_poly.entity_id
_entity_poly.type
_entity_poly.pdbx_seq_one_letter_code
_entity_poly.pdbx_strand_id
1 'polypeptide(L)'
;MPPRTDPKKKTKSFNEVCSNFAEACSGIESDANNPANELLDLLKASTENSQALNESEMTAVKVMQLLLPAVNVLSSTMIIKNCAVQDAKIEKIYSAVRLNAYAIDNQNQYSRRENLRIAGINEEEGEDLFSVLVTICDAMNLKLNKSDIVSCHRVGKKGIQNNNRTVIMRTTRDFKAKIFANKKGLHGKPDFKNIYFNDDLTTLKFKLFQIVRKLDNVKAAHTRDGKIHCILKDNSRQTVENPDDLFKLVKEGNSSNRVSSQVIVTAHSSFVNSDNGVHVNSVKEGNSSNRVSSQVIVTAHSSFVNSDNGENSIDTSVQNTKSESVKSNSCDSVKVLALNVCDLKSKLKSPELEVLCNNYDILCFSESKLDQYDVINIKHFKSLPPLNRKNAKRKSGGIIVFVRDYLFENVEVLNSSNENVLWFILDNNVFDYATLFGAVYIPPESSNYSNIDIFDVLERDIIKYTAETRCKVCLLGDFNAHTGTKTDFTEINDYVLNSVQLEDVINSVNLETLGIDVSRNSLDLSVNNYGNRLLQLCQNIELLIVNGRLGKDKGIGALTCKNTTIVDYCILSPELFPYISEFEVLPFDPMLSDVHNALHVKILCKLIDVNKCMNSGEPSTIVKAVWDSKNLQSFNDCLNDENIVCLNDKLGCH
;
A
#
# COMPACT_ATOMS: atom_id res chain seq x y z
N MET A 1 -8.69 57.57 -5.04
CA MET A 1 -8.03 57.14 -6.29
C MET A 1 -6.80 56.33 -5.91
N PRO A 2 -6.74 55.02 -6.19
CA PRO A 2 -5.54 54.23 -6.01
C PRO A 2 -4.54 54.49 -7.15
N PRO A 3 -3.23 54.28 -6.93
CA PRO A 3 -2.21 54.58 -7.93
C PRO A 3 -2.26 53.57 -9.08
N ARG A 4 -2.14 54.08 -10.31
CA ARG A 4 -1.96 53.27 -11.54
C ARG A 4 -0.62 52.53 -11.44
N THR A 5 -0.66 51.20 -11.43
CA THR A 5 0.50 50.35 -11.66
C THR A 5 0.79 50.28 -13.17
N ASP A 6 2.05 50.51 -13.51
CA ASP A 6 2.62 50.56 -14.85
C ASP A 6 2.77 49.12 -15.42
N PRO A 7 2.21 48.78 -16.60
CA PRO A 7 2.14 47.39 -17.09
C PRO A 7 3.44 46.89 -17.75
N LYS A 8 4.60 47.38 -17.33
CA LYS A 8 5.91 46.98 -17.87
C LYS A 8 6.88 46.63 -16.76
N LYS A 9 6.75 45.44 -16.16
CA LYS A 9 7.90 44.77 -15.51
C LYS A 9 7.68 43.27 -15.32
N LYS A 10 8.63 42.51 -15.89
CA LYS A 10 8.95 41.08 -15.72
C LYS A 10 8.30 40.06 -16.68
N THR A 11 8.51 40.24 -17.98
CA THR A 11 8.85 39.10 -18.85
C THR A 11 10.37 39.03 -18.95
N LYS A 12 10.99 37.94 -18.46
CA LYS A 12 12.40 37.66 -18.78
C LYS A 12 12.52 37.52 -20.29
N SER A 13 13.58 38.04 -20.91
CA SER A 13 13.71 37.92 -22.37
C SER A 13 13.88 36.44 -22.74
N PHE A 14 13.31 36.01 -23.87
CA PHE A 14 13.40 34.63 -24.36
C PHE A 14 14.85 34.11 -24.41
N ASN A 15 15.80 34.99 -24.75
CA ASN A 15 17.23 34.71 -24.77
C ASN A 15 17.78 34.40 -23.37
N GLU A 16 17.24 35.03 -22.33
CA GLU A 16 17.62 34.82 -20.93
C GLU A 16 17.10 33.46 -20.42
N VAL A 17 15.93 33.02 -20.87
CA VAL A 17 15.37 31.70 -20.57
C VAL A 17 16.20 30.60 -21.24
N CYS A 18 16.55 30.78 -22.52
CA CYS A 18 17.38 29.84 -23.27
C CYS A 18 18.79 29.73 -22.67
N SER A 19 19.39 30.84 -22.23
CA SER A 19 20.71 30.84 -21.58
C SER A 19 20.70 30.09 -20.25
N ASN A 20 19.68 30.29 -19.40
CA ASN A 20 19.55 29.59 -18.12
C ASN A 20 19.33 28.08 -18.30
N PHE A 21 18.62 27.67 -19.36
CA PHE A 21 18.40 26.26 -19.68
C PHE A 21 19.67 25.60 -20.21
N ALA A 22 20.42 26.26 -21.08
CA ALA A 22 21.72 25.78 -21.56
C ALA A 22 22.74 25.59 -20.42
N GLU A 23 22.74 26.51 -19.45
CA GLU A 23 23.57 26.42 -18.25
C GLU A 23 23.18 25.22 -17.36
N ALA A 24 21.88 24.95 -17.19
CA ALA A 24 21.39 23.77 -16.46
C ALA A 24 21.74 22.43 -17.15
N CYS A 25 21.84 22.41 -18.48
CA CYS A 25 22.25 21.23 -19.24
C CYS A 25 23.76 20.98 -19.27
N SER A 26 24.59 22.00 -18.95
CA SER A 26 26.06 21.91 -19.03
C SER A 26 26.70 20.94 -18.01
N GLY A 27 25.95 20.48 -17.01
CA GLY A 27 26.38 19.49 -16.01
C GLY A 27 26.11 18.02 -16.38
N ILE A 28 25.59 17.73 -17.57
CA ILE A 28 25.29 16.38 -18.04
C ILE A 28 26.49 15.89 -18.85
N GLU A 29 27.16 14.83 -18.39
CA GLU A 29 28.34 14.26 -19.07
C GLU A 29 28.05 13.96 -20.56
N SER A 30 29.01 14.36 -21.40
CA SER A 30 28.94 14.30 -22.85
C SER A 30 29.07 12.87 -23.37
N ASP A 31 27.96 12.16 -23.50
CA ASP A 31 27.89 10.97 -24.34
C ASP A 31 27.48 11.41 -25.76
N ALA A 32 28.22 10.99 -26.79
CA ALA A 32 28.07 11.50 -28.16
C ALA A 32 26.71 11.14 -28.79
N ASN A 33 25.99 10.18 -28.19
CA ASN A 33 24.64 9.77 -28.57
C ASN A 33 23.53 10.39 -27.70
N ASN A 34 23.84 11.43 -26.92
CA ASN A 34 22.88 12.11 -26.07
C ASN A 34 21.94 13.01 -26.92
N PRO A 35 20.61 12.77 -26.91
CA PRO A 35 19.63 13.60 -27.62
C PRO A 35 19.66 15.09 -27.22
N ALA A 36 20.23 15.42 -26.06
CA ALA A 36 20.43 16.79 -25.60
C ALA A 36 21.38 17.60 -26.49
N ASN A 37 22.33 16.96 -27.18
CA ASN A 37 23.26 17.64 -28.09
C ASN A 37 22.58 18.08 -29.39
N GLU A 38 21.69 17.25 -29.94
CA GLU A 38 20.88 17.56 -31.12
C GLU A 38 19.89 18.71 -30.83
N LEU A 39 19.38 18.75 -29.61
CA LEU A 39 18.51 19.82 -29.10
C LEU A 39 19.27 21.15 -28.92
N LEU A 40 20.53 21.10 -28.49
CA LEU A 40 21.41 22.27 -28.35
C LEU A 40 21.73 22.89 -29.71
N ASP A 41 21.91 22.06 -30.75
CA ASP A 41 22.17 22.53 -32.11
C ASP A 41 20.92 23.12 -32.77
N LEU A 42 19.73 22.56 -32.51
CA LEU A 42 18.45 23.15 -32.94
C LEU A 42 18.16 24.49 -32.24
N LEU A 43 18.52 24.64 -30.97
CA LEU A 43 18.40 25.90 -30.23
C LEU A 43 19.34 26.98 -30.78
N LYS A 44 20.59 26.63 -31.10
CA LYS A 44 21.55 27.55 -31.75
C LYS A 44 21.06 28.00 -33.13
N ALA A 45 20.50 27.09 -33.93
CA ALA A 45 19.92 27.42 -35.24
C ALA A 45 18.72 28.38 -35.12
N SER A 46 17.95 28.32 -34.03
CA SER A 46 16.81 29.20 -33.79
C SER A 46 17.22 30.63 -33.38
N THR A 47 18.36 30.80 -32.71
CA THR A 47 18.86 32.12 -32.29
C THR A 47 19.35 32.99 -33.45
N GLU A 48 19.71 32.41 -34.60
CA GLU A 48 20.23 33.15 -35.76
C GLU A 48 19.14 33.83 -36.61
N ASN A 49 17.86 33.42 -36.51
CA ASN A 49 16.75 33.94 -37.33
C ASN A 49 15.87 34.98 -36.61
N SER A 50 16.50 36.03 -36.08
CA SER A 50 15.77 37.12 -35.41
C SER A 50 15.32 38.22 -36.40
N GLN A 51 14.29 37.96 -37.21
CA GLN A 51 13.54 39.02 -37.91
C GLN A 51 12.16 38.58 -38.44
N ALA A 52 11.24 38.15 -37.55
CA ALA A 52 9.80 38.10 -37.86
C ALA A 52 8.95 38.10 -36.57
N LEU A 53 8.58 39.28 -36.10
CA LEU A 53 7.59 39.47 -35.04
C LEU A 53 6.20 39.15 -35.60
N ASN A 54 5.82 37.86 -35.52
CA ASN A 54 4.46 37.28 -35.50
C ASN A 54 4.51 35.72 -35.55
N GLU A 55 5.69 35.12 -35.76
CA GLU A 55 5.91 33.66 -35.73
C GLU A 55 6.35 33.14 -34.35
N SER A 56 6.54 34.02 -33.35
CA SER A 56 7.14 33.65 -32.06
C SER A 56 6.25 32.76 -31.19
N GLU A 57 4.92 32.86 -31.27
CA GLU A 57 4.01 31.99 -30.51
C GLU A 57 3.97 30.57 -31.09
N MET A 58 3.91 30.45 -32.42
CA MET A 58 3.88 29.15 -33.10
C MET A 58 5.23 28.43 -33.02
N THR A 59 6.33 29.18 -32.99
CA THR A 59 7.68 28.65 -32.78
C THR A 59 7.87 28.22 -31.31
N ALA A 60 7.40 29.00 -30.34
CA ALA A 60 7.41 28.62 -28.92
C ALA A 60 6.55 27.38 -28.64
N VAL A 61 5.38 27.26 -29.27
CA VAL A 61 4.52 26.07 -29.17
C VAL A 61 5.21 24.84 -29.78
N LYS A 62 5.81 24.96 -30.98
CA LYS A 62 6.57 23.85 -31.60
C LYS A 62 7.78 23.44 -30.75
N VAL A 63 8.50 24.40 -30.18
CA VAL A 63 9.61 24.14 -29.24
C VAL A 63 9.10 23.42 -27.99
N MET A 64 8.01 23.87 -27.37
CA MET A 64 7.38 23.16 -26.24
C MET A 64 6.94 21.73 -26.61
N GLN A 65 6.39 21.55 -27.81
CA GLN A 65 5.88 20.27 -28.30
C GLN A 65 7.02 19.27 -28.63
N LEU A 66 8.20 19.79 -29.00
CA LEU A 66 9.43 19.01 -29.18
C LEU A 66 10.16 18.73 -27.85
N LEU A 67 10.03 19.62 -26.85
CA LEU A 67 10.64 19.46 -25.52
C LEU A 67 9.86 18.48 -24.64
N LEU A 68 8.53 18.39 -24.79
CA LEU A 68 7.66 17.57 -23.93
C LEU A 68 8.04 16.08 -23.91
N PRO A 69 8.33 15.41 -25.05
CA PRO A 69 8.78 14.02 -25.06
C PRO A 69 10.14 13.85 -24.38
N ALA A 70 11.06 14.80 -24.57
CA ALA A 70 12.39 14.75 -23.95
C ALA A 70 12.33 14.91 -22.42
N VAL A 71 11.48 15.82 -21.93
CA VAL A 71 11.20 15.99 -20.49
C VAL A 71 10.55 14.73 -19.91
N ASN A 72 9.62 14.11 -20.63
CA ASN A 72 8.97 12.86 -20.19
C ASN A 72 9.94 11.69 -20.13
N VAL A 73 10.84 11.57 -21.11
CA VAL A 73 11.90 10.55 -21.10
C VAL A 73 12.84 10.79 -19.92
N LEU A 74 13.35 12.01 -19.73
CA LEU A 74 14.24 12.36 -18.60
C LEU A 74 13.58 12.11 -17.24
N SER A 75 12.29 12.46 -17.11
CA SER A 75 11.49 12.18 -15.92
C SER A 75 11.38 10.67 -15.69
N SER A 76 11.06 9.90 -16.73
CA SER A 76 10.97 8.43 -16.65
C SER A 76 12.30 7.77 -16.27
N THR A 77 13.43 8.22 -16.82
CA THR A 77 14.75 7.69 -16.45
C THR A 77 15.16 8.10 -15.03
N MET A 78 14.81 9.31 -14.58
CA MET A 78 14.99 9.71 -13.18
C MET A 78 14.14 8.87 -12.24
N ILE A 79 12.88 8.60 -12.59
CA ILE A 79 11.98 7.74 -11.81
C ILE A 79 12.53 6.32 -11.74
N ILE A 80 12.96 5.72 -12.85
CA ILE A 80 13.54 4.37 -12.87
C ILE A 80 14.83 4.30 -12.03
N LYS A 81 15.70 5.30 -12.14
CA LYS A 81 16.90 5.39 -11.29
C LYS A 81 16.53 5.54 -9.81
N ASN A 82 15.53 6.36 -9.49
CA ASN A 82 15.05 6.53 -8.11
C ASN A 82 14.40 5.26 -7.57
N CYS A 83 13.60 4.54 -8.36
CA CYS A 83 13.02 3.25 -7.98
C CYS A 83 14.11 2.19 -7.75
N ALA A 84 15.11 2.09 -8.63
CA ALA A 84 16.22 1.15 -8.44
C ALA A 84 17.06 1.49 -7.19
N VAL A 85 17.25 2.78 -6.91
CA VAL A 85 17.90 3.27 -5.69
C VAL A 85 17.04 2.96 -4.46
N GLN A 86 15.71 3.12 -4.53
CA GLN A 86 14.78 2.75 -3.47
C GLN A 86 14.76 1.24 -3.22
N ASP A 87 14.73 0.41 -4.25
CA ASP A 87 14.79 -1.06 -4.12
C ASP A 87 16.09 -1.51 -3.44
N ALA A 88 17.23 -0.93 -3.83
CA ALA A 88 18.52 -1.19 -3.17
C ALA A 88 18.55 -0.72 -1.70
N LYS A 89 17.80 0.34 -1.36
CA LYS A 89 17.67 0.86 0.01
C LYS A 89 16.74 0.00 0.86
N ILE A 90 15.62 -0.45 0.30
CA ILE A 90 14.69 -1.39 0.92
C ILE A 90 15.44 -2.68 1.30
N GLU A 91 16.28 -3.21 0.40
CA GLU A 91 17.15 -4.36 0.70
C GLU A 91 18.11 -4.10 1.86
N LYS A 92 18.71 -2.89 1.96
CA LYS A 92 19.56 -2.51 3.10
C LYS A 92 18.78 -2.46 4.41
N ILE A 93 17.58 -1.88 4.40
CA ILE A 93 16.71 -1.79 5.59
C ILE A 93 16.29 -3.18 6.04
N TYR A 94 15.80 -4.02 5.13
CA TYR A 94 15.46 -5.41 5.45
C TYR A 94 16.65 -6.18 5.99
N SER A 95 17.85 -5.95 5.45
CA SER A 95 19.09 -6.53 5.98
C SER A 95 19.37 -6.05 7.41
N ALA A 96 19.24 -4.74 7.68
CA ALA A 96 19.46 -4.17 9.01
C ALA A 96 18.44 -4.68 10.04
N VAL A 97 17.15 -4.70 9.71
CA VAL A 97 16.08 -5.26 10.56
C VAL A 97 16.35 -6.73 10.85
N ARG A 98 16.72 -7.52 9.84
CA ARG A 98 17.10 -8.92 9.99
C ARG A 98 18.29 -9.10 10.94
N LEU A 99 19.36 -8.32 10.77
CA LEU A 99 20.54 -8.36 11.64
C LEU A 99 20.22 -7.95 13.09
N ASN A 100 19.37 -6.94 13.27
CA ASN A 100 18.90 -6.52 14.60
C ASN A 100 18.06 -7.59 15.28
N ALA A 101 17.17 -8.27 14.55
CA ALA A 101 16.43 -9.41 15.07
C ALA A 101 17.36 -10.53 15.55
N TYR A 102 18.46 -10.78 14.81
CA TYR A 102 19.49 -11.74 15.23
C TYR A 102 20.25 -11.27 16.48
N ALA A 103 20.57 -9.99 16.57
CA ALA A 103 21.23 -9.42 17.75
C ALA A 103 20.36 -9.55 19.01
N ILE A 104 19.05 -9.25 18.90
CA ILE A 104 18.07 -9.40 19.96
C ILE A 104 17.94 -10.88 20.38
N ASP A 105 17.81 -11.80 19.44
CA ASP A 105 17.75 -13.25 19.75
C ASP A 105 19.03 -13.73 20.44
N ASN A 106 20.20 -13.24 20.02
CA ASN A 106 21.48 -13.56 20.67
C ASN A 106 21.56 -13.03 22.11
N GLN A 107 21.07 -11.82 22.38
CA GLN A 107 20.99 -11.28 23.73
C GLN A 107 20.03 -12.09 24.60
N ASN A 108 18.86 -12.46 24.05
CA ASN A 108 17.92 -13.34 24.71
C ASN A 108 18.53 -14.72 25.00
N GLN A 109 19.26 -15.30 24.06
CA GLN A 109 19.95 -16.57 24.23
C GLN A 109 21.09 -16.47 25.26
N TYR A 110 21.78 -15.33 25.33
CA TYR A 110 22.83 -15.08 26.32
C TYR A 110 22.26 -15.16 27.74
N SER A 111 21.07 -14.59 27.97
CA SER A 111 20.38 -14.66 29.27
C SER A 111 19.99 -16.10 29.68
N ARG A 112 19.82 -17.01 28.71
CA ARG A 112 19.46 -18.43 28.92
C ARG A 112 20.66 -19.37 29.00
N ARG A 113 21.89 -18.87 28.88
CA ARG A 113 23.09 -19.71 28.73
C ARG A 113 23.36 -20.60 29.95
N GLU A 114 22.96 -20.16 31.13
CA GLU A 114 23.04 -20.88 32.42
C GLU A 114 21.82 -21.78 32.71
N ASN A 115 20.80 -21.70 31.85
CA ASN A 115 19.61 -22.51 31.98
C ASN A 115 19.81 -23.86 31.30
N LEU A 116 19.29 -24.89 31.95
CA LEU A 116 19.22 -26.26 31.46
C LEU A 116 17.75 -26.67 31.44
N ARG A 117 17.33 -27.28 30.33
CA ARG A 117 15.98 -27.79 30.16
C ARG A 117 15.98 -29.31 30.29
N ILE A 118 15.20 -29.83 31.23
CA ILE A 118 15.15 -31.25 31.59
C ILE A 118 13.75 -31.79 31.31
N ALA A 119 13.65 -32.68 30.34
CA ALA A 119 12.39 -33.30 29.93
C ALA A 119 12.27 -34.72 30.49
N GLY A 120 11.03 -35.19 30.66
CA GLY A 120 10.72 -36.58 31.04
C GLY A 120 10.79 -36.91 32.52
N ILE A 121 10.94 -35.91 33.40
CA ILE A 121 10.82 -36.08 34.85
C ILE A 121 9.35 -36.22 35.21
N ASN A 122 8.95 -37.36 35.79
CA ASN A 122 7.60 -37.59 36.32
C ASN A 122 7.19 -36.49 37.29
N GLU A 123 5.94 -36.03 37.19
CA GLU A 123 5.39 -34.98 38.05
C GLU A 123 4.51 -35.59 39.14
N GLU A 124 4.91 -35.41 40.39
CA GLU A 124 4.12 -35.83 41.55
C GLU A 124 3.58 -34.62 42.32
N GLU A 125 2.41 -34.79 42.94
CA GLU A 125 1.80 -33.74 43.74
C GLU A 125 2.61 -33.52 45.03
N GLY A 126 3.00 -32.26 45.28
CA GLY A 126 3.81 -31.91 46.45
C GLY A 126 5.29 -32.31 46.36
N GLU A 127 5.80 -32.63 45.17
CA GLU A 127 7.20 -33.02 44.99
C GLU A 127 8.20 -31.93 45.46
N ASP A 128 9.33 -32.37 46.02
CA ASP A 128 10.52 -31.54 46.15
C ASP A 128 11.42 -31.72 44.93
N LEU A 129 11.30 -30.79 43.99
CA LEU A 129 12.05 -30.83 42.74
C LEU A 129 13.57 -30.86 42.96
N PHE A 130 14.08 -30.25 44.03
CA PHE A 130 15.51 -30.30 44.33
C PHE A 130 15.95 -31.73 44.66
N SER A 131 15.23 -32.43 45.54
CA SER A 131 15.50 -33.84 45.88
C SER A 131 15.45 -34.75 44.65
N VAL A 132 14.47 -34.55 43.76
CA VAL A 132 14.38 -35.28 42.48
C VAL A 132 15.62 -35.05 41.62
N LEU A 133 16.08 -33.81 41.50
CA LEU A 133 17.30 -33.48 40.74
C LEU A 133 18.56 -34.07 41.37
N VAL A 134 18.65 -34.13 42.71
CA VAL A 134 19.76 -34.79 43.41
C VAL A 134 19.82 -36.27 43.03
N THR A 135 18.71 -36.99 43.09
CA THR A 135 18.66 -38.42 42.70
C THR A 135 19.11 -38.64 41.24
N ILE A 136 18.67 -37.77 40.32
CA ILE A 136 19.07 -37.86 38.91
C ILE A 136 20.57 -37.57 38.75
N CYS A 137 21.10 -36.57 39.46
CA CYS A 137 22.52 -36.23 39.45
C CYS A 137 23.40 -37.32 40.05
N ASP A 138 23.00 -37.93 41.17
CA ASP A 138 23.71 -39.05 41.80
C ASP A 138 23.74 -40.27 40.86
N ALA A 139 22.66 -40.53 40.11
CA ALA A 139 22.63 -41.55 39.08
C ALA A 139 23.62 -41.27 37.92
N MET A 140 24.09 -40.03 37.76
CA MET A 140 25.17 -39.65 36.83
C MET A 140 26.55 -39.58 37.49
N ASN A 141 26.70 -40.03 38.75
CA ASN A 141 27.89 -39.83 39.58
C ASN A 141 28.26 -38.35 39.77
N LEU A 142 27.26 -37.47 39.82
CA LEU A 142 27.43 -36.04 40.07
C LEU A 142 26.80 -35.65 41.39
N LYS A 143 27.61 -35.14 42.33
CA LYS A 143 27.09 -34.58 43.57
C LYS A 143 26.50 -33.20 43.33
N LEU A 144 25.20 -33.06 43.52
CA LEU A 144 24.47 -31.80 43.43
C LEU A 144 24.30 -31.18 44.81
N ASN A 145 24.86 -29.99 45.04
CA ASN A 145 24.63 -29.24 46.28
C ASN A 145 23.64 -28.10 46.06
N LYS A 146 23.02 -27.63 47.15
CA LYS A 146 22.05 -26.51 47.08
C LYS A 146 22.67 -25.22 46.53
N SER A 147 23.97 -25.01 46.73
CA SER A 147 24.72 -23.86 46.18
C SER A 147 24.93 -23.92 44.67
N ASP A 148 24.80 -25.10 44.06
CA ASP A 148 25.01 -25.28 42.62
C ASP A 148 23.78 -24.86 41.80
N ILE A 149 22.61 -24.69 42.43
CA ILE A 149 21.36 -24.29 41.79
C ILE A 149 20.97 -22.88 42.23
N VAL A 150 20.78 -22.01 41.24
CA VAL A 150 20.22 -20.67 41.45
C VAL A 150 18.69 -20.78 41.54
N SER A 151 18.07 -21.55 40.65
CA SER A 151 16.63 -21.82 40.66
C SER A 151 16.29 -23.09 39.90
N CYS A 152 15.21 -23.77 40.30
CA CYS A 152 14.61 -24.85 39.52
C CYS A 152 13.08 -24.80 39.62
N HIS A 153 12.38 -25.00 38.50
CA HIS A 153 10.92 -24.97 38.46
C HIS A 153 10.37 -25.67 37.21
N ARG A 154 9.11 -26.11 37.26
CA ARG A 154 8.39 -26.64 36.10
C ARG A 154 7.85 -25.52 35.22
N VAL A 155 7.88 -25.73 33.91
CA VAL A 155 7.41 -24.77 32.89
C VAL A 155 6.18 -25.30 32.18
N GLY A 156 5.14 -24.47 32.08
CA GLY A 156 3.85 -24.77 31.44
C GLY A 156 2.68 -24.84 32.42
N LYS A 157 1.45 -24.73 31.90
CA LYS A 157 0.20 -24.81 32.69
C LYS A 157 -0.05 -26.26 33.17
N LYS A 158 -0.46 -26.43 34.42
CA LYS A 158 -0.91 -27.74 34.94
C LYS A 158 -2.17 -28.20 34.20
N GLY A 159 -2.23 -29.46 33.78
CA GLY A 159 -3.48 -30.14 33.36
C GLY A 159 -3.91 -30.04 31.89
N ILE A 160 -3.13 -29.44 30.98
CA ILE A 160 -3.57 -29.26 29.57
C ILE A 160 -3.04 -30.37 28.62
N GLN A 161 -2.03 -31.15 29.02
CA GLN A 161 -1.49 -32.25 28.20
C GLN A 161 -1.13 -33.45 29.06
N ASN A 162 -1.30 -34.65 28.50
CA ASN A 162 -0.95 -35.96 29.08
C ASN A 162 0.59 -36.19 29.17
N ASN A 163 1.38 -35.13 29.30
CA ASN A 163 2.84 -35.14 29.28
C ASN A 163 3.41 -34.40 30.49
N ASN A 164 4.41 -35.00 31.13
CA ASN A 164 5.14 -34.40 32.25
C ASN A 164 5.71 -33.02 31.88
N ARG A 165 5.46 -32.00 32.71
CA ARG A 165 5.98 -30.64 32.42
C ARG A 165 7.50 -30.63 32.51
N THR A 166 8.11 -29.92 31.57
CA THR A 166 9.57 -29.77 31.51
C THR A 166 10.08 -28.93 32.68
N VAL A 167 11.23 -29.29 33.22
CA VAL A 167 11.91 -28.55 34.29
C VAL A 167 12.95 -27.61 33.68
N ILE A 168 12.99 -26.37 34.13
CA ILE A 168 14.15 -25.49 33.94
C ILE A 168 14.96 -25.48 35.23
N MET A 169 16.26 -25.71 35.10
CA MET A 169 17.25 -25.56 36.16
C MET A 169 18.28 -24.51 35.74
N ARG A 170 18.45 -23.46 36.54
CA ARG A 170 19.52 -22.48 36.39
C ARG A 170 20.68 -22.84 37.32
N THR A 171 21.87 -23.00 36.75
CA THR A 171 23.08 -23.45 37.45
C THR A 171 24.32 -22.76 36.87
N THR A 172 25.48 -22.95 37.48
CA THR A 172 26.74 -22.42 36.96
C THR A 172 27.11 -23.10 35.64
N ARG A 173 27.85 -22.40 34.78
CA ARG A 173 28.32 -22.95 33.49
C ARG A 173 29.15 -24.23 33.67
N ASP A 174 29.98 -24.27 34.71
CA ASP A 174 30.83 -25.42 35.01
C ASP A 174 30.00 -26.64 35.40
N PHE A 175 28.98 -26.46 36.23
CA PHE A 175 28.11 -27.55 36.64
C PHE A 175 27.23 -28.04 35.47
N LYS A 176 26.68 -27.12 34.66
CA LYS A 176 26.00 -27.46 33.41
C LYS A 176 26.88 -28.29 32.49
N ALA A 177 28.15 -27.91 32.30
CA ALA A 177 29.10 -28.67 31.48
C ALA A 177 29.35 -30.09 32.04
N LYS A 178 29.46 -30.24 33.37
CA LYS A 178 29.56 -31.55 34.02
C LYS A 178 28.34 -32.43 33.74
N ILE A 179 27.13 -31.88 33.77
CA ILE A 179 25.90 -32.62 33.42
C ILE A 179 25.97 -33.12 31.97
N PHE A 180 26.29 -32.25 31.01
CA PHE A 180 26.37 -32.65 29.61
C PHE A 180 27.44 -33.73 29.35
N ALA A 181 28.55 -33.71 30.09
CA ALA A 181 29.59 -34.73 30.00
C ALA A 181 29.14 -36.09 30.55
N ASN A 182 28.36 -36.10 31.65
CA ASN A 182 28.00 -37.33 32.37
C ASN A 182 26.58 -37.86 32.07
N LYS A 183 25.74 -37.13 31.31
CA LYS A 183 24.34 -37.53 31.04
C LYS A 183 24.15 -38.91 30.41
N LYS A 184 25.18 -39.43 29.73
CA LYS A 184 25.17 -40.81 29.19
C LYS A 184 25.13 -41.87 30.30
N GLY A 185 25.51 -41.54 31.53
CA GLY A 185 25.41 -42.43 32.69
C GLY A 185 23.98 -42.83 33.07
N LEU A 186 22.96 -42.15 32.53
CA LEU A 186 21.57 -42.54 32.65
C LEU A 186 21.14 -43.61 31.62
N HIS A 187 21.89 -43.78 30.53
CA HIS A 187 21.54 -44.75 29.50
C HIS A 187 21.59 -46.17 30.07
N GLY A 188 20.53 -46.95 29.83
CA GLY A 188 20.42 -48.33 30.31
C GLY A 188 19.83 -48.47 31.71
N LYS A 189 19.56 -47.38 32.43
CA LYS A 189 18.86 -47.41 33.72
C LYS A 189 17.34 -47.28 33.50
N PRO A 190 16.52 -48.26 33.91
CA PRO A 190 15.08 -48.27 33.62
C PRO A 190 14.35 -47.02 34.14
N ASP A 191 14.68 -46.59 35.36
CA ASP A 191 14.01 -45.48 36.06
C ASP A 191 14.26 -44.11 35.41
N PHE A 192 15.31 -44.00 34.58
CA PHE A 192 15.75 -42.74 33.97
C PHE A 192 15.66 -42.74 32.44
N LYS A 193 15.07 -43.78 31.84
CA LYS A 193 15.07 -44.00 30.37
C LYS A 193 14.52 -42.82 29.55
N ASN A 194 13.59 -42.06 30.10
CA ASN A 194 12.90 -40.97 29.40
C ASN A 194 13.43 -39.58 29.78
N ILE A 195 14.51 -39.48 30.56
CA ILE A 195 15.04 -38.19 31.00
C ILE A 195 16.05 -37.64 30.00
N TYR A 196 15.81 -36.41 29.53
CA TYR A 196 16.66 -35.74 28.55
C TYR A 196 17.12 -34.37 29.02
N PHE A 197 18.42 -34.12 28.91
CA PHE A 197 19.07 -32.84 29.18
C PHE A 197 19.37 -32.08 27.90
N ASN A 198 18.79 -30.89 27.77
CA ASN A 198 18.89 -30.01 26.61
C ASN A 198 19.28 -28.58 27.03
N ASP A 199 19.90 -27.83 26.12
CA ASP A 199 20.04 -26.39 26.29
C ASP A 199 18.65 -25.72 26.30
N ASP A 200 18.50 -24.67 27.08
CA ASP A 200 17.33 -23.80 27.01
C ASP A 200 17.51 -22.78 25.87
N LEU A 201 17.00 -23.15 24.70
CA LEU A 201 17.11 -22.35 23.48
C LEU A 201 15.98 -21.31 23.39
N THR A 202 16.22 -20.23 22.65
CA THR A 202 15.13 -19.37 22.15
C THR A 202 14.27 -20.14 21.15
N THR A 203 13.06 -19.64 20.89
CA THR A 203 12.14 -20.25 19.92
C THR A 203 12.76 -20.34 18.53
N LEU A 204 13.48 -19.28 18.12
CA LEU A 204 14.19 -19.24 16.85
C LEU A 204 15.26 -20.34 16.78
N LYS A 205 16.17 -20.41 17.76
CA LYS A 205 17.25 -21.40 17.77
C LYS A 205 16.75 -22.83 17.92
N PHE A 206 15.66 -23.04 18.66
CA PHE A 206 15.03 -24.34 18.75
C PHE A 206 14.49 -24.80 17.38
N LYS A 207 13.78 -23.93 16.65
CA LYS A 207 13.29 -24.22 15.31
C LYS A 207 14.44 -24.44 14.31
N LEU A 208 15.47 -23.60 14.35
CA LEU A 208 16.69 -23.79 13.53
C LEU A 208 17.33 -25.16 13.80
N PHE A 209 17.47 -25.54 15.07
CA PHE A 209 18.02 -26.84 15.44
C PHE A 209 17.20 -28.00 14.89
N GLN A 210 15.86 -27.91 14.93
CA GLN A 210 14.98 -28.91 14.34
C GLN A 210 15.15 -29.03 12.81
N ILE A 211 15.32 -27.89 12.12
CA ILE A 211 15.53 -27.87 10.67
C ILE A 211 16.89 -28.46 10.31
N VAL A 212 17.97 -28.02 10.97
CA VAL A 212 19.33 -28.54 10.73
C VAL A 212 19.39 -30.06 10.87
N ARG A 213 18.70 -30.63 11.86
CA ARG A 213 18.63 -32.10 12.07
C ARG A 213 17.92 -32.87 10.95
N LYS A 214 17.10 -32.19 10.14
CA LYS A 214 16.34 -32.79 9.04
C LYS A 214 17.02 -32.62 7.69
N LEU A 215 18.11 -31.85 7.61
CA LEU A 215 18.82 -31.62 6.35
C LEU A 215 19.59 -32.88 5.92
N ASP A 216 19.45 -33.26 4.64
CA ASP A 216 20.05 -34.47 4.10
C ASP A 216 21.58 -34.49 4.15
N ASN A 217 22.23 -33.33 4.08
CA ASN A 217 23.69 -33.21 4.14
C ASN A 217 24.25 -33.22 5.56
N VAL A 218 23.39 -33.17 6.60
CA VAL A 218 23.80 -33.17 8.00
C VAL A 218 23.81 -34.59 8.55
N LYS A 219 24.98 -35.06 9.02
CA LYS A 219 25.15 -36.37 9.66
C LYS A 219 24.69 -36.35 11.11
N ALA A 220 25.00 -35.28 11.84
CA ALA A 220 24.59 -35.10 13.23
C ALA A 220 24.56 -33.61 13.60
N ALA A 221 23.66 -33.22 14.48
CA ALA A 221 23.65 -31.88 15.06
C ALA A 221 23.37 -31.93 16.56
N HIS A 222 24.04 -31.06 17.32
CA HIS A 222 23.88 -30.90 18.76
C HIS A 222 23.98 -29.43 19.13
N THR A 223 23.45 -29.06 20.29
CA THR A 223 23.61 -27.71 20.83
C THR A 223 24.63 -27.69 21.95
N ARG A 224 25.31 -26.55 22.08
CA ARG A 224 26.17 -26.24 23.23
C ARG A 224 26.14 -24.74 23.44
N ASP A 225 25.90 -24.30 24.68
CA ASP A 225 25.93 -22.89 25.06
C ASP A 225 25.00 -21.99 24.21
N GLY A 226 23.88 -22.54 23.72
CA GLY A 226 22.94 -21.80 22.87
C GLY A 226 23.41 -21.63 21.41
N LYS A 227 24.44 -22.36 20.98
CA LYS A 227 24.87 -22.47 19.58
C LYS A 227 24.55 -23.85 19.04
N ILE A 228 24.29 -23.95 17.74
CA ILE A 228 24.01 -25.22 17.06
C ILE A 228 25.26 -25.65 16.31
N HIS A 229 25.82 -26.79 16.68
CA HIS A 229 26.95 -27.41 16.00
C HIS A 229 26.48 -28.59 15.17
N CYS A 230 26.84 -28.61 13.89
CA CYS A 230 26.52 -29.71 12.99
C CYS A 230 27.79 -30.33 12.41
N ILE A 231 27.70 -31.63 12.16
CA ILE A 231 28.70 -32.45 11.47
C ILE A 231 28.05 -32.85 10.14
N LEU A 232 28.67 -32.49 9.03
CA LEU A 232 28.19 -32.82 7.70
C LEU A 232 28.58 -34.25 7.33
N LYS A 233 27.99 -34.78 6.25
CA LYS A 233 28.29 -36.13 5.75
C LYS A 233 29.75 -36.30 5.31
N ASP A 234 30.41 -35.23 4.89
CA ASP A 234 31.85 -35.18 4.60
C ASP A 234 32.74 -35.09 5.86
N ASN A 235 32.14 -35.12 7.05
CA ASN A 235 32.75 -34.93 8.38
C ASN A 235 33.28 -33.51 8.67
N SER A 236 33.01 -32.53 7.82
CA SER A 236 33.26 -31.12 8.15
C SER A 236 32.32 -30.65 9.28
N ARG A 237 32.76 -29.63 10.03
CA ARG A 237 32.02 -29.08 11.16
C ARG A 237 31.62 -27.64 10.88
N GLN A 238 30.35 -27.33 11.04
CA GLN A 238 29.83 -25.97 10.91
C GLN A 238 28.98 -25.58 12.12
N THR A 239 28.91 -24.28 12.39
CA THR A 239 28.08 -23.71 13.47
C THR A 239 26.99 -22.85 12.85
N VAL A 240 25.75 -23.04 13.32
CA VAL A 240 24.58 -22.28 12.89
C VAL A 240 24.12 -21.43 14.07
N GLU A 241 24.22 -20.11 13.92
CA GLU A 241 23.78 -19.19 14.97
C GLU A 241 22.52 -18.43 14.57
N ASN A 242 22.27 -18.28 13.28
CA ASN A 242 21.15 -17.55 12.70
C ASN A 242 20.65 -18.25 11.40
N PRO A 243 19.50 -17.83 10.85
CA PRO A 243 18.99 -18.34 9.58
C PRO A 243 19.94 -18.14 8.37
N ASP A 244 20.77 -17.10 8.35
CA ASP A 244 21.70 -16.85 7.24
C ASP A 244 22.79 -17.95 7.14
N ASP A 245 23.25 -18.48 8.28
CA ASP A 245 24.16 -19.62 8.34
C ASP A 245 23.51 -20.92 7.84
N LEU A 246 22.20 -21.09 8.08
CA LEU A 246 21.44 -22.23 7.56
C LEU A 246 21.40 -22.21 6.02
N PHE A 247 21.27 -21.04 5.40
CA PHE A 247 21.27 -20.94 3.93
C PHE A 247 22.62 -21.31 3.31
N LYS A 248 23.74 -20.98 3.97
CA LYS A 248 25.07 -21.40 3.53
C LYS A 248 25.18 -22.93 3.51
N LEU A 249 24.67 -23.58 4.56
CA LEU A 249 24.60 -25.04 4.66
C LEU A 249 23.76 -25.71 3.58
N VAL A 250 22.69 -25.07 3.11
CA VAL A 250 21.84 -25.61 2.04
C VAL A 250 22.45 -25.41 0.66
N LYS A 251 23.11 -24.26 0.42
CA LYS A 251 23.76 -23.95 -0.88
C LYS A 251 24.92 -24.88 -1.21
N GLU A 252 25.66 -25.35 -0.21
CA GLU A 252 26.77 -26.30 -0.40
C GLU A 252 26.29 -27.74 -0.66
N GLY A 253 25.01 -28.04 -0.42
CA GLY A 253 24.46 -29.40 -0.46
C GLY A 253 23.70 -29.81 -1.73
N ASN A 254 23.32 -28.88 -2.62
CA ASN A 254 22.48 -29.19 -3.79
C ASN A 254 22.71 -28.22 -4.96
N SER A 255 23.41 -28.68 -6.00
CA SER A 255 23.56 -27.98 -7.28
C SER A 255 22.32 -28.07 -8.19
N SER A 256 21.19 -28.62 -7.72
CA SER A 256 20.09 -29.01 -8.62
C SER A 256 18.68 -28.64 -8.18
N ASN A 257 18.45 -27.94 -7.06
CA ASN A 257 17.11 -27.48 -6.69
C ASN A 257 17.14 -26.02 -6.25
N ARG A 258 16.72 -25.12 -7.15
CA ARG A 258 16.36 -23.75 -6.80
C ARG A 258 15.09 -23.81 -5.94
N VAL A 259 15.26 -23.81 -4.62
CA VAL A 259 14.17 -23.44 -3.72
C VAL A 259 13.87 -21.96 -4.01
N SER A 260 12.69 -21.69 -4.54
CA SER A 260 12.28 -20.36 -4.97
C SER A 260 12.17 -19.40 -3.79
N SER A 261 12.45 -18.12 -4.05
CA SER A 261 12.35 -17.01 -3.10
C SER A 261 10.96 -16.84 -2.46
N GLN A 262 9.94 -17.57 -2.94
CA GLN A 262 8.58 -17.59 -2.39
C GLN A 262 8.45 -18.32 -1.05
N VAL A 263 9.34 -19.27 -0.71
CA VAL A 263 9.29 -19.96 0.60
C VAL A 263 9.74 -19.03 1.75
N ILE A 264 10.50 -17.98 1.42
CA ILE A 264 11.18 -17.10 2.38
C ILE A 264 10.21 -16.06 2.97
N VAL A 265 9.28 -15.52 2.17
CA VAL A 265 8.27 -14.55 2.64
C VAL A 265 7.24 -15.22 3.56
N THR A 266 6.88 -16.47 3.27
CA THR A 266 5.92 -17.25 4.07
C THR A 266 6.50 -17.69 5.42
N ALA A 267 7.81 -17.95 5.49
CA ALA A 267 8.47 -18.24 6.75
C ALA A 267 8.55 -17.00 7.65
N HIS A 268 8.97 -15.83 7.10
CA HIS A 268 9.13 -14.62 7.90
C HIS A 268 7.79 -14.07 8.44
N SER A 269 6.72 -14.14 7.65
CA SER A 269 5.36 -13.76 8.06
C SER A 269 4.78 -14.68 9.16
N SER A 270 5.18 -15.95 9.19
CA SER A 270 4.78 -16.89 10.26
C SER A 270 5.63 -16.81 11.53
N PHE A 271 6.74 -16.07 11.53
CA PHE A 271 7.53 -15.77 12.74
C PHE A 271 7.05 -14.50 13.48
N VAL A 272 6.42 -13.55 12.79
CA VAL A 272 5.91 -12.32 13.40
C VAL A 272 4.51 -12.51 14.02
N ASN A 273 3.71 -13.44 13.50
CA ASN A 273 2.31 -13.64 13.90
C ASN A 273 2.06 -14.60 15.07
N SER A 274 3.09 -15.14 15.74
CA SER A 274 2.87 -16.18 16.76
C SER A 274 2.56 -15.69 18.19
N ASP A 275 2.46 -14.37 18.43
CA ASP A 275 2.13 -13.83 19.76
C ASP A 275 0.63 -13.61 20.00
N ASN A 276 -0.23 -13.81 19.00
CA ASN A 276 -1.69 -13.81 19.18
C ASN A 276 -2.27 -15.19 18.86
N GLY A 277 -2.70 -15.90 19.91
CA GLY A 277 -3.29 -17.22 19.81
C GLY A 277 -4.61 -17.23 19.03
N VAL A 278 -4.56 -17.65 17.77
CA VAL A 278 -5.73 -18.11 17.01
C VAL A 278 -5.38 -19.43 16.34
N HIS A 279 -6.09 -20.49 16.72
CA HIS A 279 -6.02 -21.80 16.08
C HIS A 279 -6.54 -21.70 14.64
N VAL A 280 -5.72 -22.06 13.66
CA VAL A 280 -6.17 -22.33 12.29
C VAL A 280 -5.91 -23.81 11.97
N ASN A 281 -7.00 -24.52 11.69
CA ASN A 281 -7.00 -25.92 11.28
C ASN A 281 -6.34 -26.08 9.89
N SER A 282 -5.53 -27.13 9.76
CA SER A 282 -4.85 -27.53 8.53
C SER A 282 -5.83 -28.04 7.48
N VAL A 283 -5.82 -27.43 6.29
CA VAL A 283 -6.41 -27.99 5.07
C VAL A 283 -5.29 -28.64 4.24
N LYS A 284 -5.53 -29.88 3.82
CA LYS A 284 -4.62 -30.74 3.07
C LYS A 284 -4.38 -30.19 1.66
N GLU A 285 -3.11 -30.12 1.25
CA GLU A 285 -2.70 -29.88 -0.14
C GLU A 285 -3.07 -31.07 -1.04
N GLY A 286 -3.74 -30.78 -2.15
CA GLY A 286 -3.88 -31.64 -3.31
C GLY A 286 -3.10 -31.04 -4.48
N ASN A 287 -2.14 -31.80 -5.01
CA ASN A 287 -1.34 -31.46 -6.17
C ASN A 287 -2.19 -31.18 -7.41
N SER A 288 -1.94 -30.06 -8.10
CA SER A 288 -1.91 -30.05 -9.57
C SER A 288 -1.06 -28.91 -10.10
N SER A 289 -0.17 -29.28 -11.00
CA SER A 289 0.76 -28.47 -11.78
C SER A 289 0.04 -27.61 -12.81
N ASN A 290 0.44 -26.34 -12.96
CA ASN A 290 0.40 -25.66 -14.26
C ASN A 290 1.50 -24.60 -14.39
N ARG A 291 2.30 -24.78 -15.44
CA ARG A 291 3.38 -23.90 -15.91
C ARG A 291 2.77 -22.67 -16.57
N VAL A 292 3.24 -21.47 -16.22
CA VAL A 292 3.09 -20.28 -17.07
C VAL A 292 4.46 -19.97 -17.68
N SER A 293 4.51 -20.03 -19.01
CA SER A 293 5.67 -19.68 -19.83
C SER A 293 5.73 -18.19 -20.08
N SER A 294 6.81 -17.55 -19.67
CA SER A 294 7.17 -16.18 -20.05
C SER A 294 7.78 -16.21 -21.46
N GLN A 295 7.11 -15.63 -22.46
CA GLN A 295 7.76 -15.22 -23.71
C GLN A 295 7.82 -13.70 -23.76
N VAL A 296 9.05 -13.20 -23.59
CA VAL A 296 9.47 -11.84 -23.89
C VAL A 296 9.54 -11.73 -25.41
N ILE A 297 8.66 -10.94 -26.02
CA ILE A 297 8.80 -10.54 -27.43
C ILE A 297 9.35 -9.11 -27.43
N VAL A 298 10.65 -9.00 -27.72
CA VAL A 298 11.29 -7.77 -28.18
C VAL A 298 10.93 -7.64 -29.66
N THR A 299 10.28 -6.55 -30.08
CA THR A 299 10.25 -6.19 -31.51
C THR A 299 10.71 -4.76 -31.69
N ALA A 300 11.78 -4.64 -32.48
CA ALA A 300 12.49 -3.41 -32.81
C ALA A 300 11.70 -2.57 -33.82
N HIS A 301 11.87 -1.24 -33.71
CA HIS A 301 11.53 -0.28 -34.75
C HIS A 301 12.30 -0.59 -36.03
N SER A 302 11.61 -0.62 -37.17
CA SER A 302 12.23 -0.39 -38.47
C SER A 302 11.33 0.50 -39.33
N SER A 303 11.94 1.57 -39.81
CA SER A 303 11.46 2.53 -40.79
C SER A 303 11.54 1.92 -42.19
N PHE A 304 10.51 2.14 -43.02
CA PHE A 304 10.59 2.00 -44.47
C PHE A 304 9.82 3.13 -45.15
N VAL A 305 10.43 3.66 -46.20
CA VAL A 305 10.02 4.80 -47.04
C VAL A 305 9.73 4.28 -48.46
N ASN A 306 8.88 5.02 -49.19
CA ASN A 306 8.50 4.96 -50.62
C ASN A 306 7.42 3.92 -51.01
N SER A 307 6.50 4.18 -51.95
CA SER A 307 6.12 5.36 -52.75
C SER A 307 4.87 5.02 -53.59
N ASP A 308 4.16 6.07 -54.02
CA ASP A 308 3.40 6.21 -55.28
C ASP A 308 1.95 5.68 -55.47
N ASN A 309 1.12 6.69 -55.76
CA ASN A 309 0.14 6.86 -56.85
C ASN A 309 -1.27 6.25 -56.75
N GLY A 310 -2.26 7.15 -56.88
CA GLY A 310 -3.65 6.84 -57.14
C GLY A 310 -4.56 8.06 -57.02
N GLU A 311 -4.53 8.94 -58.02
CA GLU A 311 -5.48 10.03 -58.25
C GLU A 311 -6.94 9.50 -58.29
N ASN A 312 -7.88 10.27 -57.74
CA ASN A 312 -9.11 10.62 -58.45
C ASN A 312 -9.84 11.77 -57.75
N SER A 313 -9.95 12.85 -58.50
CA SER A 313 -10.73 14.05 -58.27
C SER A 313 -12.20 13.81 -58.61
N ILE A 314 -13.13 14.23 -57.75
CA ILE A 314 -14.42 14.78 -58.19
C ILE A 314 -14.77 15.97 -57.28
N ASP A 315 -14.91 17.09 -57.96
CA ASP A 315 -15.25 18.42 -57.50
C ASP A 315 -16.77 18.59 -57.59
N THR A 316 -17.45 18.94 -56.49
CA THR A 316 -18.73 19.68 -56.56
C THR A 316 -18.93 20.49 -55.29
N SER A 317 -19.01 21.79 -55.52
CA SER A 317 -19.24 22.89 -54.61
C SER A 317 -20.65 22.93 -54.02
N VAL A 318 -20.78 23.05 -52.70
CA VAL A 318 -21.91 23.71 -52.05
C VAL A 318 -21.41 24.54 -50.86
N GLN A 319 -21.96 25.74 -50.75
CA GLN A 319 -21.47 26.91 -50.06
C GLN A 319 -21.54 26.84 -48.52
N ASN A 320 -20.47 27.33 -47.90
CA ASN A 320 -20.40 28.17 -46.70
C ASN A 320 -21.61 28.16 -45.73
N THR A 321 -21.44 27.44 -44.62
CA THR A 321 -21.85 27.92 -43.30
C THR A 321 -20.68 27.72 -42.34
N LYS A 322 -20.20 28.82 -41.72
CA LYS A 322 -19.10 28.83 -40.74
C LYS A 322 -19.37 27.82 -39.62
N SER A 323 -18.73 26.66 -39.68
CA SER A 323 -18.55 25.76 -38.55
C SER A 323 -17.27 26.15 -37.83
N GLU A 324 -17.39 26.61 -36.59
CA GLU A 324 -16.27 26.70 -35.66
C GLU A 324 -15.51 25.36 -35.65
N SER A 325 -14.21 25.42 -35.87
CA SER A 325 -13.36 24.24 -35.88
C SER A 325 -13.35 23.61 -34.49
N VAL A 326 -13.83 22.37 -34.44
CA VAL A 326 -13.81 21.48 -33.28
C VAL A 326 -12.36 21.33 -32.82
N LYS A 327 -12.00 21.99 -31.71
CA LYS A 327 -10.77 21.70 -30.98
C LYS A 327 -10.90 20.30 -30.38
N SER A 328 -9.90 19.45 -30.58
CA SER A 328 -9.79 18.18 -29.89
C SER A 328 -9.67 18.43 -28.38
N ASN A 329 -10.68 18.08 -27.59
CA ASN A 329 -10.66 18.26 -26.14
C ASN A 329 -9.83 17.13 -25.53
N SER A 330 -8.54 17.37 -25.29
CA SER A 330 -7.71 16.50 -24.45
C SER A 330 -7.78 16.96 -23.00
N CYS A 331 -8.04 16.06 -22.05
CA CYS A 331 -8.00 16.37 -20.62
C CYS A 331 -6.61 16.03 -20.06
N ASP A 332 -5.95 16.98 -19.39
CA ASP A 332 -4.64 16.83 -18.76
C ASP A 332 -4.72 16.64 -17.24
N SER A 333 -5.93 16.59 -16.70
CA SER A 333 -6.19 16.47 -15.28
C SER A 333 -7.51 15.77 -14.96
N VAL A 334 -7.59 15.16 -13.79
CA VAL A 334 -8.81 14.56 -13.22
C VAL A 334 -9.23 15.40 -12.02
N LYS A 335 -10.48 15.88 -12.03
CA LYS A 335 -11.06 16.64 -10.93
C LYS A 335 -11.92 15.74 -10.04
N VAL A 336 -11.65 15.77 -8.74
CA VAL A 336 -12.34 14.98 -7.74
C VAL A 336 -13.04 15.90 -6.74
N LEU A 337 -14.33 15.64 -6.52
CA LEU A 337 -15.13 16.28 -5.47
C LEU A 337 -15.37 15.25 -4.36
N ALA A 338 -15.11 15.61 -3.11
CA ALA A 338 -15.56 14.81 -1.96
C ALA A 338 -16.44 15.65 -1.04
N LEU A 339 -17.63 15.16 -0.71
CA LEU A 339 -18.59 15.90 0.10
C LEU A 339 -19.45 14.94 0.94
N ASN A 340 -19.51 15.20 2.25
CA ASN A 340 -20.60 14.71 3.08
C ASN A 340 -21.88 15.51 2.75
N VAL A 341 -22.75 14.90 1.95
CA VAL A 341 -23.91 15.56 1.32
C VAL A 341 -25.13 15.61 2.23
N CYS A 342 -25.10 14.89 3.36
CA CYS A 342 -26.15 14.90 4.39
C CYS A 342 -27.57 14.50 3.89
N ASP A 343 -27.68 13.71 2.82
CA ASP A 343 -28.88 13.18 2.11
C ASP A 343 -28.82 13.55 0.62
N LEU A 344 -28.26 12.66 -0.19
CA LEU A 344 -28.02 12.93 -1.61
C LEU A 344 -29.31 13.19 -2.38
N LYS A 345 -30.35 12.39 -2.12
CA LYS A 345 -31.62 12.48 -2.83
C LYS A 345 -32.33 13.79 -2.54
N SER A 346 -32.19 14.31 -1.31
CA SER A 346 -32.71 15.63 -0.95
C SER A 346 -31.97 16.75 -1.67
N LYS A 347 -30.63 16.72 -1.68
CA LYS A 347 -29.81 17.78 -2.30
C LYS A 347 -29.87 17.80 -3.83
N LEU A 348 -30.12 16.66 -4.48
CA LEU A 348 -30.36 16.60 -5.93
C LEU A 348 -31.71 17.17 -6.38
N LYS A 349 -32.60 17.57 -5.46
CA LYS A 349 -33.85 18.27 -5.83
C LYS A 349 -33.60 19.70 -6.29
N SER A 350 -32.42 20.26 -5.99
CA SER A 350 -32.04 21.60 -6.37
C SER A 350 -30.91 21.55 -7.41
N PRO A 351 -30.87 22.50 -8.37
CA PRO A 351 -29.92 22.46 -9.49
C PRO A 351 -28.48 22.71 -9.07
N GLU A 352 -28.22 23.30 -7.90
CA GLU A 352 -26.90 23.72 -7.43
C GLU A 352 -25.93 22.54 -7.33
N LEU A 353 -26.38 21.41 -6.79
CA LEU A 353 -25.54 20.21 -6.68
C LEU A 353 -25.23 19.64 -8.07
N GLU A 354 -26.21 19.59 -8.97
CA GLU A 354 -26.00 19.09 -10.34
C GLU A 354 -25.04 20.00 -11.13
N VAL A 355 -25.19 21.33 -11.00
CA VAL A 355 -24.29 22.32 -11.60
C VAL A 355 -22.87 22.16 -11.05
N LEU A 356 -22.72 21.93 -9.75
CA LEU A 356 -21.41 21.66 -9.16
C LEU A 356 -20.80 20.37 -9.73
N CYS A 357 -21.55 19.27 -9.70
CA CYS A 357 -21.11 17.94 -10.18
C CYS A 357 -20.57 17.99 -11.61
N ASN A 358 -21.19 18.79 -12.49
CA ASN A 358 -20.77 18.93 -13.89
C ASN A 358 -19.35 19.49 -14.07
N ASN A 359 -18.71 20.05 -13.03
CA ASN A 359 -17.34 20.55 -13.07
C ASN A 359 -16.27 19.50 -12.74
N TYR A 360 -16.68 18.28 -12.35
CA TYR A 360 -15.81 17.24 -11.83
C TYR A 360 -15.88 15.95 -12.63
N ASP A 361 -14.91 15.06 -12.43
CA ASP A 361 -14.82 13.78 -13.13
C ASP A 361 -15.09 12.61 -12.20
N ILE A 362 -14.82 12.79 -10.90
CA ILE A 362 -15.12 11.82 -9.85
C ILE A 362 -15.84 12.55 -8.72
N LEU A 363 -16.95 11.99 -8.25
CA LEU A 363 -17.74 12.53 -7.15
C LEU A 363 -17.81 11.49 -6.04
N CYS A 364 -17.30 11.81 -4.85
CA CYS A 364 -17.32 10.98 -3.66
C CYS A 364 -18.32 11.56 -2.66
N PHE A 365 -19.48 10.94 -2.50
CA PHE A 365 -20.50 11.39 -1.54
C PHE A 365 -20.59 10.47 -0.32
N SER A 366 -20.48 11.05 0.87
CA SER A 366 -20.74 10.39 2.16
C SER A 366 -22.05 10.89 2.78
N GLU A 367 -22.63 10.11 3.69
CA GLU A 367 -24.01 10.31 4.19
C GLU A 367 -25.01 10.46 3.03
N SER A 368 -24.88 9.58 2.03
CA SER A 368 -25.79 9.54 0.88
C SER A 368 -27.22 9.26 1.32
N LYS A 369 -27.39 8.49 2.42
CA LYS A 369 -28.66 8.05 3.01
C LYS A 369 -29.56 7.35 1.99
N LEU A 370 -28.96 6.62 1.04
CA LEU A 370 -29.70 5.82 0.07
C LEU A 370 -30.08 4.45 0.67
N ASP A 371 -31.12 3.84 0.12
CA ASP A 371 -31.44 2.43 0.30
C ASP A 371 -31.33 1.65 -1.02
N GLN A 372 -31.62 0.35 -0.98
CA GLN A 372 -31.56 -0.53 -2.16
C GLN A 372 -32.60 -0.23 -3.24
N TYR A 373 -33.60 0.60 -2.96
CA TYR A 373 -34.68 0.98 -3.88
C TYR A 373 -34.46 2.36 -4.49
N ASP A 374 -33.56 3.16 -3.93
CA ASP A 374 -33.21 4.46 -4.48
C ASP A 374 -32.35 4.30 -5.73
N VAL A 375 -32.82 4.90 -6.83
CA VAL A 375 -32.05 5.02 -8.08
C VAL A 375 -31.67 6.49 -8.24
N ILE A 376 -30.37 6.76 -8.29
CA ILE A 376 -29.83 8.10 -8.52
C ILE A 376 -29.16 8.13 -9.89
N ASN A 377 -29.52 9.11 -10.70
CA ASN A 377 -28.91 9.33 -12.00
C ASN A 377 -28.37 10.76 -12.07
N ILE A 378 -27.08 10.90 -12.34
CA ILE A 378 -26.42 12.18 -12.60
C ILE A 378 -25.93 12.11 -14.04
N LYS A 379 -26.34 13.08 -14.86
CA LYS A 379 -26.05 13.07 -16.30
C LYS A 379 -24.54 13.01 -16.56
N HIS A 380 -24.12 12.13 -17.46
CA HIS A 380 -22.71 11.90 -17.84
C HIS A 380 -21.85 11.17 -16.80
N PHE A 381 -22.47 10.58 -15.78
CA PHE A 381 -21.79 9.78 -14.76
C PHE A 381 -22.39 8.39 -14.63
N LYS A 382 -21.52 7.44 -14.29
CA LYS A 382 -21.89 6.11 -13.82
C LYS A 382 -21.57 5.98 -12.34
N SER A 383 -22.50 5.42 -11.56
CA SER A 383 -22.28 5.14 -10.15
C SER A 383 -21.56 3.82 -9.96
N LEU A 384 -20.58 3.78 -9.05
CA LEU A 384 -20.09 2.55 -8.47
C LEU A 384 -21.17 1.95 -7.54
N PRO A 385 -21.14 0.63 -7.26
CA PRO A 385 -22.08 0.01 -6.33
C PRO A 385 -22.06 0.72 -4.96
N PRO A 386 -23.17 1.32 -4.51
CA PRO A 386 -23.18 2.10 -3.29
C PRO A 386 -23.02 1.22 -2.05
N LEU A 387 -22.28 1.71 -1.06
CA LEU A 387 -22.22 1.09 0.27
C LEU A 387 -23.33 1.69 1.12
N ASN A 388 -24.44 0.96 1.26
CA ASN A 388 -25.56 1.36 2.10
C ASN A 388 -25.50 0.64 3.45
N ARG A 389 -25.78 1.37 4.53
CA ARG A 389 -25.83 0.78 5.88
C ARG A 389 -26.94 -0.24 5.99
N LYS A 390 -26.61 -1.48 6.37
CA LYS A 390 -27.58 -2.56 6.56
C LYS A 390 -28.29 -2.42 7.91
N ASN A 391 -29.57 -2.80 7.97
CA ASN A 391 -30.37 -2.89 9.21
C ASN A 391 -30.56 -1.59 10.01
N ALA A 392 -30.40 -0.40 9.39
CA ALA A 392 -30.68 0.85 10.06
C ALA A 392 -32.20 1.12 10.14
N LYS A 393 -32.69 1.55 11.32
CA LYS A 393 -34.11 1.92 11.53
C LYS A 393 -34.58 3.09 10.65
N ARG A 394 -33.63 3.90 10.20
CA ARG A 394 -33.81 5.05 9.30
C ARG A 394 -32.66 5.09 8.30
N LYS A 395 -32.89 5.68 7.13
CA LYS A 395 -31.83 5.98 6.16
C LYS A 395 -30.72 6.80 6.85
N SER A 396 -29.51 6.25 6.91
CA SER A 396 -28.38 6.85 7.60
C SER A 396 -27.05 6.32 7.08
N GLY A 397 -26.01 7.16 7.13
CA GLY A 397 -24.70 6.83 6.57
C GLY A 397 -24.76 6.65 5.05
N GLY A 398 -23.87 5.81 4.55
CA GLY A 398 -23.82 5.42 3.15
C GLY A 398 -22.78 6.19 2.35
N ILE A 399 -22.16 5.50 1.39
CA ILE A 399 -21.13 6.03 0.51
C ILE A 399 -21.50 5.69 -0.93
N ILE A 400 -21.42 6.67 -1.82
CA ILE A 400 -21.58 6.47 -3.26
C ILE A 400 -20.53 7.26 -4.02
N VAL A 401 -19.97 6.64 -5.05
CA VAL A 401 -19.00 7.26 -5.94
C VAL A 401 -19.58 7.31 -7.35
N PHE A 402 -19.50 8.45 -7.99
CA PHE A 402 -19.83 8.62 -9.41
C PHE A 402 -18.55 8.91 -10.18
N VAL A 403 -18.38 8.25 -11.32
CA VAL A 403 -17.26 8.48 -12.23
C VAL A 403 -17.82 8.87 -13.59
N ARG A 404 -17.24 9.91 -14.19
CA ARG A 404 -17.66 10.43 -15.49
C ARG A 404 -17.49 9.35 -16.56
N ASP A 405 -18.43 9.31 -17.52
CA ASP A 405 -18.54 8.22 -18.48
C ASP A 405 -17.22 7.84 -19.17
N TYR A 406 -16.42 8.85 -19.56
CA TYR A 406 -15.16 8.63 -20.27
C TYR A 406 -14.04 8.05 -19.39
N LEU A 407 -14.11 8.17 -18.06
CA LEU A 407 -13.12 7.58 -17.14
C LEU A 407 -13.52 6.18 -16.70
N PHE A 408 -14.79 5.80 -16.88
CA PHE A 408 -15.33 4.61 -16.23
C PHE A 408 -14.67 3.31 -16.68
N GLU A 409 -14.18 3.24 -17.92
CA GLU A 409 -13.47 2.05 -18.45
C GLU A 409 -12.11 1.82 -17.76
N ASN A 410 -11.53 2.86 -17.15
CA ASN A 410 -10.27 2.78 -16.41
C ASN A 410 -10.46 2.50 -14.91
N VAL A 411 -11.70 2.24 -14.47
CA VAL A 411 -12.04 2.00 -13.07
C VAL A 411 -12.19 0.51 -12.79
N GLU A 412 -11.44 0.01 -11.82
CA GLU A 412 -11.64 -1.29 -11.20
C GLU A 412 -12.24 -1.12 -9.80
N VAL A 413 -13.46 -1.62 -9.58
CA VAL A 413 -14.11 -1.58 -8.26
C VAL A 413 -13.65 -2.77 -7.41
N LEU A 414 -13.24 -2.50 -6.17
CA LEU A 414 -12.75 -3.54 -5.27
C LEU A 414 -13.84 -3.96 -4.28
N ASN A 415 -14.09 -5.26 -4.21
CA ASN A 415 -15.05 -5.84 -3.26
C ASN A 415 -14.41 -5.93 -1.86
N SER A 416 -14.68 -4.95 -1.00
CA SER A 416 -14.33 -4.98 0.42
C SER A 416 -15.56 -5.29 1.29
N SER A 417 -15.33 -5.97 2.42
CA SER A 417 -16.32 -6.10 3.49
C SER A 417 -16.39 -4.85 4.38
N ASN A 418 -15.54 -3.85 4.15
CA ASN A 418 -15.48 -2.63 4.93
C ASN A 418 -16.60 -1.67 4.50
N GLU A 419 -17.56 -1.43 5.39
CA GLU A 419 -18.71 -0.55 5.13
C GLU A 419 -18.37 0.96 5.24
N ASN A 420 -17.15 1.31 5.68
CA ASN A 420 -16.72 2.70 5.93
C ASN A 420 -15.90 3.30 4.79
N VAL A 421 -15.59 2.52 3.75
CA VAL A 421 -14.82 2.99 2.59
C VAL A 421 -15.23 2.25 1.32
N LEU A 422 -15.50 3.01 0.26
CA LEU A 422 -15.70 2.47 -1.08
C LEU A 422 -14.37 2.54 -1.84
N TRP A 423 -13.81 1.36 -2.14
CA TRP A 423 -12.53 1.21 -2.80
C TRP A 423 -12.67 1.03 -4.32
N PHE A 424 -11.84 1.75 -5.07
CA PHE A 424 -11.67 1.55 -6.50
C PHE A 424 -10.27 1.93 -6.95
N ILE A 425 -9.78 1.35 -8.04
CA ILE A 425 -8.50 1.68 -8.65
C ILE A 425 -8.77 2.41 -9.96
N LEU A 426 -8.06 3.51 -10.17
CA LEU A 426 -7.85 4.06 -11.51
C LEU A 426 -6.54 3.52 -12.06
N ASP A 427 -6.59 2.95 -13.26
CA ASP A 427 -5.43 2.32 -13.88
C ASP A 427 -4.33 3.33 -14.28
N ASN A 428 -3.19 2.81 -14.73
CA ASN A 428 -2.05 3.59 -15.20
C ASN A 428 -2.20 4.12 -16.64
N ASN A 429 -3.38 3.99 -17.28
CA ASN A 429 -3.68 4.69 -18.51
C ASN A 429 -4.08 6.14 -18.22
N VAL A 430 -4.69 6.38 -17.04
CA VAL A 430 -5.05 7.71 -16.57
C VAL A 430 -3.83 8.42 -15.97
N PHE A 431 -3.15 7.78 -15.03
CA PHE A 431 -1.99 8.37 -14.34
C PHE A 431 -0.69 7.65 -14.69
N ASP A 432 0.46 8.17 -14.23
CA ASP A 432 1.73 7.46 -14.34
C ASP A 432 1.74 6.14 -13.53
N TYR A 433 0.92 6.08 -12.49
CA TYR A 433 0.78 4.94 -11.58
C TYR A 433 -0.69 4.57 -11.41
N ALA A 434 -0.99 3.29 -11.30
CA ALA A 434 -2.30 2.87 -10.82
C ALA A 434 -2.55 3.49 -9.43
N THR A 435 -3.72 4.06 -9.20
CA THR A 435 -4.04 4.79 -7.97
C THR A 435 -5.28 4.18 -7.31
N LEU A 436 -5.12 3.71 -6.07
CA LEU A 436 -6.19 3.24 -5.21
C LEU A 436 -6.87 4.43 -4.55
N PHE A 437 -8.13 4.63 -4.93
CA PHE A 437 -9.02 5.60 -4.31
C PHE A 437 -9.87 4.94 -3.23
N GLY A 438 -9.94 5.60 -2.08
CA GLY A 438 -10.89 5.29 -1.01
C GLY A 438 -11.81 6.46 -0.74
N ALA A 439 -13.10 6.34 -1.09
CA ALA A 439 -14.11 7.28 -0.63
C ALA A 439 -14.56 6.89 0.78
N VAL A 440 -14.27 7.73 1.78
CA VAL A 440 -14.35 7.37 3.19
C VAL A 440 -15.53 8.05 3.89
N TYR A 441 -16.21 7.28 4.74
CA TYR A 441 -17.13 7.78 5.76
C TYR A 441 -16.99 6.95 7.03
N ILE A 442 -16.38 7.53 8.05
CA ILE A 442 -16.29 6.94 9.39
C ILE A 442 -17.35 7.61 10.26
N PRO A 443 -18.27 6.87 10.91
CA PRO A 443 -19.27 7.46 11.79
C PRO A 443 -18.60 8.16 12.98
N PRO A 444 -19.17 9.24 13.53
CA PRO A 444 -18.56 9.95 14.67
C PRO A 444 -18.45 9.08 15.92
N GLU A 445 -17.50 9.39 16.82
CA GLU A 445 -17.26 8.60 18.06
C GLU A 445 -18.52 8.40 18.91
N SER A 446 -19.44 9.37 18.88
CA SER A 446 -20.72 9.33 19.61
C SER A 446 -21.81 8.47 18.95
N SER A 447 -21.56 7.93 17.76
CA SER A 447 -22.50 7.08 17.03
C SER A 447 -22.55 5.67 17.62
N ASN A 448 -23.72 5.02 17.54
CA ASN A 448 -23.83 3.59 17.87
C ASN A 448 -23.06 2.68 16.89
N TYR A 449 -22.58 3.24 15.78
CA TYR A 449 -21.77 2.54 14.78
C TYR A 449 -20.27 2.83 14.93
N SER A 450 -19.87 3.55 15.99
CA SER A 450 -18.47 3.86 16.25
C SER A 450 -17.70 2.60 16.67
N ASN A 451 -16.51 2.42 16.09
CA ASN A 451 -15.54 1.43 16.53
C ASN A 451 -14.13 1.98 16.27
N ILE A 452 -13.24 1.90 17.27
CA ILE A 452 -11.87 2.40 17.13
C ILE A 452 -11.02 1.54 16.18
N ASP A 453 -11.37 0.26 16.02
CA ASP A 453 -10.66 -0.69 15.15
C ASP A 453 -10.92 -0.42 13.66
N ILE A 454 -11.80 0.53 13.30
CA ILE A 454 -12.10 0.90 11.90
C ILE A 454 -10.83 1.31 11.18
N PHE A 455 -9.93 2.05 11.85
CA PHE A 455 -8.65 2.46 11.27
C PHE A 455 -7.72 1.27 11.02
N ASP A 456 -7.75 0.22 11.86
CA ASP A 456 -6.95 -0.99 11.65
C ASP A 456 -7.48 -1.81 10.48
N VAL A 457 -8.79 -1.81 10.28
CA VAL A 457 -9.41 -2.41 9.08
C VAL A 457 -9.00 -1.63 7.84
N LEU A 458 -9.04 -0.30 7.89
CA LEU A 458 -8.62 0.57 6.78
C LEU A 458 -7.14 0.37 6.44
N GLU A 459 -6.27 0.33 7.43
CA GLU A 459 -4.83 0.06 7.27
C GLU A 459 -4.59 -1.29 6.61
N ARG A 460 -5.26 -2.36 7.07
CA ARG A 460 -5.16 -3.69 6.46
C ARG A 460 -5.65 -3.73 5.02
N ASP A 461 -6.75 -3.05 4.70
CA ASP A 461 -7.26 -2.95 3.33
C ASP A 461 -6.23 -2.28 2.42
N ILE A 462 -5.65 -1.16 2.86
CA ILE A 462 -4.62 -0.44 2.10
C ILE A 462 -3.40 -1.33 1.86
N ILE A 463 -2.86 -1.97 2.91
CA ILE A 463 -1.71 -2.87 2.81
C ILE A 463 -1.99 -4.01 1.82
N LYS A 464 -3.17 -4.62 1.91
CA LYS A 464 -3.58 -5.71 1.01
C LYS A 464 -3.55 -5.24 -0.44
N TYR A 465 -4.28 -4.16 -0.77
CA TYR A 465 -4.44 -3.73 -2.16
C TYR A 465 -3.15 -3.17 -2.76
N THR A 466 -2.36 -2.45 -1.97
CA THR A 466 -1.06 -1.92 -2.39
C THR A 466 0.00 -3.01 -2.56
N ALA A 467 -0.03 -4.07 -1.76
CA ALA A 467 0.89 -5.21 -1.92
C ALA A 467 0.62 -5.99 -3.22
N GLU A 468 -0.64 -6.13 -3.61
CA GLU A 468 -1.05 -6.86 -4.82
C GLU A 468 -0.80 -6.06 -6.10
N THR A 469 -1.10 -4.75 -6.09
CA THR A 469 -1.15 -3.93 -7.32
C THR A 469 -0.01 -2.91 -7.43
N ARG A 470 0.75 -2.67 -6.35
CA ARG A 470 1.73 -1.57 -6.22
C ARG A 470 1.15 -0.19 -6.51
N CYS A 471 -0.16 -0.01 -6.31
CA CYS A 471 -0.84 1.26 -6.50
C CYS A 471 -0.38 2.33 -5.49
N LYS A 472 -0.59 3.60 -5.85
CA LYS A 472 -0.49 4.74 -4.93
C LYS A 472 -1.84 5.04 -4.31
N VAL A 473 -1.89 5.60 -3.11
CA VAL A 473 -3.12 5.71 -2.32
C VAL A 473 -3.65 7.15 -2.34
N CYS A 474 -4.95 7.30 -2.54
CA CYS A 474 -5.70 8.55 -2.43
C CYS A 474 -6.98 8.32 -1.62
N LEU A 475 -7.05 8.84 -0.40
CA LEU A 475 -8.24 8.75 0.46
C LEU A 475 -8.91 10.11 0.55
N LEU A 476 -10.23 10.12 0.43
CA LEU A 476 -11.04 11.33 0.39
C LEU A 476 -12.36 11.10 1.14
N GLY A 477 -12.73 11.99 2.05
CA GLY A 477 -14.05 11.98 2.67
C GLY A 477 -14.03 12.30 4.16
N ASP A 478 -15.10 11.91 4.85
CA ASP A 478 -15.36 12.27 6.24
C ASP A 478 -14.84 11.18 7.20
N PHE A 479 -13.77 11.48 7.91
CA PHE A 479 -13.15 10.58 8.87
C PHE A 479 -13.68 10.77 10.30
N ASN A 480 -14.46 11.83 10.57
CA ASN A 480 -14.85 12.25 11.92
C ASN A 480 -13.67 12.28 12.93
N ALA A 481 -12.47 12.57 12.41
CA ALA A 481 -11.20 12.55 13.13
C ALA A 481 -10.66 13.97 13.27
N HIS A 482 -10.39 14.42 14.49
CA HIS A 482 -9.76 15.72 14.75
C HIS A 482 -8.26 15.49 14.91
N THR A 483 -7.44 15.95 13.98
CA THR A 483 -5.99 15.69 13.98
C THR A 483 -5.15 16.85 14.54
N GLY A 484 -5.77 17.99 14.83
CA GLY A 484 -5.08 19.18 15.32
C GLY A 484 -4.00 19.61 14.34
N THR A 485 -2.82 19.94 14.87
CA THR A 485 -1.57 20.18 14.12
C THR A 485 -0.53 19.08 14.33
N LYS A 486 -0.93 17.92 14.87
CA LYS A 486 -0.02 16.80 15.08
C LYS A 486 0.49 16.25 13.74
N THR A 487 1.71 15.74 13.77
CA THR A 487 2.41 15.16 12.62
C THR A 487 1.81 13.81 12.24
N ASP A 488 1.68 13.60 10.94
CA ASP A 488 1.14 12.42 10.24
C ASP A 488 2.26 11.54 9.63
N PHE A 489 3.53 11.93 9.84
CA PHE A 489 4.71 11.17 9.43
C PHE A 489 5.55 10.78 10.64
N THR A 490 6.36 9.74 10.48
CA THR A 490 7.27 9.27 11.53
C THR A 490 8.53 10.14 11.55
N GLU A 491 8.73 10.89 12.64
CA GLU A 491 9.98 11.61 12.89
C GLU A 491 11.08 10.61 13.26
N ILE A 492 12.13 10.53 12.45
CA ILE A 492 13.28 9.68 12.77
C ILE A 492 14.21 10.47 13.70
N ASN A 493 14.41 9.96 14.92
CA ASN A 493 15.28 10.60 15.91
C ASN A 493 16.76 10.52 15.51
N ASP A 494 17.49 11.63 15.64
CA ASP A 494 18.93 11.78 15.40
C ASP A 494 19.78 10.66 16.03
N TYR A 495 19.38 10.13 17.20
CA TYR A 495 20.09 9.01 17.82
C TYR A 495 20.06 7.73 16.96
N VAL A 496 18.90 7.42 16.37
CA VAL A 496 18.74 6.27 15.48
C VAL A 496 19.55 6.50 14.20
N LEU A 497 19.49 7.72 13.64
CA LEU A 497 20.24 8.12 12.44
C LEU A 497 21.76 7.95 12.62
N ASN A 498 22.28 8.44 13.75
CA ASN A 498 23.70 8.37 14.09
C ASN A 498 24.15 6.94 14.45
N SER A 499 23.27 6.11 15.01
CA SER A 499 23.62 4.75 15.45
C SER A 499 23.75 3.74 14.31
N VAL A 500 23.11 3.99 13.15
CA VAL A 500 23.04 3.02 12.04
C VAL A 500 23.98 3.39 10.88
N GLN A 501 24.84 4.41 11.00
CA GLN A 501 25.67 4.93 9.88
C GLN A 501 24.82 5.15 8.62
N LEU A 502 23.60 5.66 8.82
CA LEU A 502 22.58 5.88 7.79
C LEU A 502 22.59 7.33 7.28
N GLU A 503 23.68 8.07 7.47
CA GLU A 503 23.82 9.45 7.01
C GLU A 503 23.54 9.59 5.50
N ASP A 504 23.87 8.57 4.70
CA ASP A 504 23.54 8.50 3.26
C ASP A 504 22.11 7.99 2.94
N VAL A 505 21.38 7.46 3.93
CA VAL A 505 20.04 6.85 3.77
C VAL A 505 18.91 7.84 4.02
N ILE A 506 19.16 8.94 4.75
CA ILE A 506 18.14 9.93 5.10
C ILE A 506 17.69 10.77 3.90
N ASN A 507 18.50 10.86 2.83
CA ASN A 507 18.11 11.60 1.63
C ASN A 507 17.08 10.86 0.73
N SER A 508 16.38 9.83 1.24
CA SER A 508 15.48 8.98 0.43
C SER A 508 14.01 9.39 0.40
N VAL A 509 13.52 10.11 1.40
CA VAL A 509 12.24 10.82 1.36
C VAL A 509 12.40 12.03 2.26
N ASN A 510 13.31 12.93 1.90
CA ASN A 510 13.20 14.26 2.47
C ASN A 510 11.95 14.84 1.82
N LEU A 511 10.87 15.03 2.58
CA LEU A 511 9.63 15.66 2.08
C LEU A 511 9.98 16.96 1.33
N GLU A 512 11.03 17.66 1.77
CA GLU A 512 11.66 18.80 1.11
C GLU A 512 12.13 18.51 -0.34
N THR A 513 12.70 17.35 -0.63
CA THR A 513 13.13 16.94 -1.98
C THR A 513 11.95 16.69 -2.92
N LEU A 514 10.79 16.29 -2.38
CA LEU A 514 9.53 16.21 -3.12
C LEU A 514 8.79 17.55 -3.18
N GLY A 515 9.35 18.61 -2.59
CA GLY A 515 8.71 19.92 -2.47
C GLY A 515 7.50 19.93 -1.53
N ILE A 516 7.36 18.91 -0.68
CA ILE A 516 6.26 18.77 0.29
C ILE A 516 6.63 19.54 1.55
N ASP A 517 5.78 20.50 1.92
CA ASP A 517 5.91 21.21 3.18
C ASP A 517 5.70 20.23 4.34
N VAL A 518 6.68 20.12 5.24
CA VAL A 518 6.63 19.24 6.41
C VAL A 518 5.61 19.75 7.43
N SER A 519 5.40 21.06 7.47
CA SER A 519 4.44 21.69 8.38
C SER A 519 3.02 21.64 7.80
N ARG A 520 2.07 21.23 8.65
CA ARG A 520 0.64 21.22 8.34
C ARG A 520 -0.06 22.29 9.16
N ASN A 521 -0.76 23.19 8.49
CA ASN A 521 -1.63 24.16 9.15
C ASN A 521 -3.02 23.56 9.38
N SER A 522 -3.67 23.99 10.47
CA SER A 522 -5.02 23.59 10.81
C SER A 522 -5.68 24.70 11.63
N LEU A 523 -6.89 25.11 11.23
CA LEU A 523 -7.75 25.96 12.04
C LEU A 523 -8.47 25.16 13.15
N ASP A 524 -8.58 23.85 13.00
CA ASP A 524 -9.02 22.95 14.07
C ASP A 524 -7.80 22.46 14.86
N LEU A 525 -7.63 22.96 16.08
CA LEU A 525 -6.52 22.59 16.95
C LEU A 525 -6.86 21.41 17.89
N SER A 526 -8.09 20.92 17.85
CA SER A 526 -8.53 19.82 18.71
C SER A 526 -8.02 18.48 18.21
N VAL A 527 -7.85 17.53 19.13
CA VAL A 527 -7.47 16.14 18.80
C VAL A 527 -8.36 15.17 19.55
N ASN A 528 -9.01 14.24 18.84
CA ASN A 528 -9.82 13.16 19.44
C ASN A 528 -9.16 11.77 19.28
N ASN A 529 -9.84 10.70 19.70
CA ASN A 529 -9.29 9.35 19.62
C ASN A 529 -9.13 8.93 18.16
N TYR A 530 -10.13 9.20 17.33
CA TYR A 530 -10.07 8.95 15.88
C TYR A 530 -8.96 9.72 15.18
N GLY A 531 -8.69 10.96 15.60
CA GLY A 531 -7.55 11.75 15.17
C GLY A 531 -6.22 11.06 15.43
N ASN A 532 -6.02 10.57 16.65
CA ASN A 532 -4.80 9.84 16.98
C ASN A 532 -4.67 8.53 16.17
N ARG A 533 -5.78 7.81 15.92
CA ARG A 533 -5.76 6.60 15.08
C ARG A 533 -5.49 6.89 13.61
N LEU A 534 -6.07 7.97 13.07
CA LEU A 534 -5.81 8.40 11.69
C LEU A 534 -4.35 8.80 11.50
N LEU A 535 -3.78 9.58 12.44
CA LEU A 535 -2.36 9.93 12.41
C LEU A 535 -1.47 8.70 12.51
N GLN A 536 -1.81 7.75 13.37
CA GLN A 536 -1.07 6.49 13.48
C GLN A 536 -1.11 5.68 12.18
N LEU A 537 -2.28 5.58 11.54
CA LEU A 537 -2.42 4.95 10.22
C LEU A 537 -1.49 5.64 9.21
N CYS A 538 -1.54 6.98 9.12
CA CYS A 538 -0.67 7.74 8.23
C CYS A 538 0.81 7.48 8.49
N GLN A 539 1.23 7.44 9.75
CA GLN A 539 2.62 7.17 10.16
C GLN A 539 3.07 5.74 9.83
N ASN A 540 2.18 4.76 9.99
CA ASN A 540 2.48 3.34 9.78
C ASN A 540 2.69 2.99 8.31
N ILE A 541 1.88 3.58 7.42
CA ILE A 541 1.87 3.26 5.99
C ILE A 541 2.27 4.45 5.10
N GLU A 542 2.97 5.42 5.70
CA GLU A 542 3.60 6.57 5.02
C GLU A 542 2.63 7.38 4.16
N LEU A 543 1.43 7.66 4.67
CA LEU A 543 0.48 8.57 4.03
C LEU A 543 0.56 9.95 4.66
N LEU A 544 0.19 10.98 3.90
CA LEU A 544 0.24 12.37 4.35
C LEU A 544 -1.09 13.07 4.11
N ILE A 545 -1.52 13.86 5.08
CA ILE A 545 -2.71 14.70 5.00
C ILE A 545 -2.39 15.91 4.13
N VAL A 546 -3.24 16.16 3.12
CA VAL A 546 -3.10 17.27 2.18
C VAL A 546 -3.66 18.58 2.75
N ASN A 547 -4.72 18.51 3.54
CA ASN A 547 -5.34 19.67 4.20
C ASN A 547 -4.27 20.50 4.92
N GLY A 548 -4.23 21.81 4.66
CA GLY A 548 -3.23 22.72 5.21
C GLY A 548 -1.87 22.75 4.50
N ARG A 549 -1.57 21.81 3.59
CA ARG A 549 -0.24 21.69 2.94
C ARG A 549 -0.21 22.18 1.49
N LEU A 550 -1.28 21.98 0.72
CA LEU A 550 -1.29 22.22 -0.73
C LEU A 550 -2.42 23.14 -1.20
N GLY A 551 -2.25 23.64 -2.44
CA GLY A 551 -3.26 24.41 -3.14
C GLY A 551 -3.64 25.70 -2.42
N LYS A 552 -4.92 26.08 -2.50
CA LYS A 552 -5.45 27.27 -1.83
C LYS A 552 -5.56 27.11 -0.32
N ASP A 553 -5.50 25.87 0.18
CA ASP A 553 -5.56 25.57 1.61
C ASP A 553 -4.17 25.57 2.27
N LYS A 554 -3.08 25.70 1.49
CA LYS A 554 -1.71 25.75 1.99
C LYS A 554 -1.55 26.89 3.01
N GLY A 555 -1.04 26.55 4.20
CA GLY A 555 -0.84 27.52 5.27
C GLY A 555 -2.11 27.89 6.04
N ILE A 556 -3.27 27.34 5.67
CA ILE A 556 -4.57 27.65 6.27
C ILE A 556 -5.08 26.45 7.08
N GLY A 557 -5.38 25.34 6.40
CA GLY A 557 -6.09 24.22 7.01
C GLY A 557 -7.51 24.62 7.38
N ALA A 558 -8.32 24.90 6.38
CA ALA A 558 -9.67 25.42 6.54
C ALA A 558 -10.62 24.41 7.20
N LEU A 559 -11.58 24.92 7.97
CA LEU A 559 -12.60 24.11 8.64
C LEU A 559 -13.51 23.45 7.59
N THR A 560 -13.82 22.17 7.78
CA THR A 560 -14.60 21.39 6.81
C THR A 560 -16.00 21.06 7.30
N CYS A 561 -16.26 21.17 8.61
CA CYS A 561 -17.56 20.86 9.21
C CYS A 561 -17.97 21.89 10.25
N LYS A 562 -19.25 22.30 10.20
CA LYS A 562 -19.94 23.26 11.10
C LYS A 562 -19.24 24.61 11.29
N ASN A 563 -18.28 24.94 10.42
CA ASN A 563 -17.36 26.05 10.62
C ASN A 563 -16.65 26.00 12.00
N THR A 564 -16.40 24.80 12.51
CA THR A 564 -15.73 24.58 13.81
C THR A 564 -14.58 23.59 13.73
N THR A 565 -14.65 22.61 12.83
CA THR A 565 -13.77 21.44 12.89
C THR A 565 -13.30 20.99 11.50
N ILE A 566 -12.19 20.26 11.46
CA ILE A 566 -11.70 19.57 10.26
C ILE A 566 -11.89 18.07 10.49
N VAL A 567 -12.77 17.48 9.69
CA VAL A 567 -13.04 16.04 9.73
C VAL A 567 -13.05 15.41 8.33
N ASP A 568 -13.13 16.24 7.30
CA ASP A 568 -13.07 15.83 5.90
C ASP A 568 -11.62 15.99 5.40
N TYR A 569 -10.97 14.89 5.01
CA TYR A 569 -9.57 14.90 4.62
C TYR A 569 -9.35 14.41 3.20
N CYS A 570 -8.34 14.97 2.56
CA CYS A 570 -7.61 14.35 1.45
C CYS A 570 -6.27 13.83 1.98
N ILE A 571 -6.00 12.54 1.79
CA ILE A 571 -4.80 11.86 2.31
C ILE A 571 -4.17 11.07 1.18
N LEU A 572 -2.87 11.28 0.94
CA LEU A 572 -2.19 10.74 -0.24
C LEU A 572 -0.89 10.02 0.12
N SER A 573 -0.49 9.07 -0.72
CA SER A 573 0.92 8.67 -0.81
C SER A 573 1.79 9.87 -1.23
N PRO A 574 3.00 10.03 -0.67
CA PRO A 574 3.89 11.17 -0.95
C PRO A 574 4.16 11.38 -2.44
N GLU A 575 4.22 10.32 -3.23
CA GLU A 575 4.50 10.38 -4.67
C GLU A 575 3.37 11.00 -5.49
N LEU A 576 2.16 11.12 -4.94
CA LEU A 576 1.05 11.79 -5.61
C LEU A 576 1.06 13.30 -5.37
N PHE A 577 1.77 13.81 -4.36
CA PHE A 577 1.80 15.26 -4.04
C PHE A 577 2.21 16.13 -5.24
N PRO A 578 3.28 15.81 -6.01
CA PRO A 578 3.67 16.62 -7.17
C PRO A 578 2.61 16.66 -8.27
N TYR A 579 1.70 15.70 -8.31
CA TYR A 579 0.62 15.63 -9.29
C TYR A 579 -0.63 16.40 -8.84
N ILE A 580 -0.72 16.84 -7.58
CA ILE A 580 -1.82 17.68 -7.12
C ILE A 580 -1.60 19.12 -7.58
N SER A 581 -2.29 19.50 -8.64
CA SER A 581 -2.23 20.87 -9.18
C SER A 581 -3.10 21.86 -8.40
N GLU A 582 -4.23 21.39 -7.85
CA GLU A 582 -5.13 22.21 -7.03
C GLU A 582 -5.71 21.39 -5.88
N PHE A 583 -5.80 22.04 -4.71
CA PHE A 583 -6.52 21.55 -3.54
C PHE A 583 -7.24 22.74 -2.88
N GLU A 584 -8.52 22.59 -2.57
CA GLU A 584 -9.34 23.64 -1.95
C GLU A 584 -10.45 23.03 -1.11
N VAL A 585 -10.67 23.60 0.08
CA VAL A 585 -11.92 23.41 0.83
C VAL A 585 -12.90 24.47 0.34
N LEU A 586 -13.94 24.06 -0.37
CA LEU A 586 -14.92 24.97 -0.94
C LEU A 586 -15.74 25.66 0.18
N PRO A 587 -16.20 26.91 -0.02
CA PRO A 587 -17.06 27.58 0.94
C PRO A 587 -18.32 26.77 1.26
N PHE A 588 -18.80 26.88 2.50
CA PHE A 588 -20.05 26.25 2.92
C PHE A 588 -21.22 26.74 2.06
N ASP A 589 -22.01 25.79 1.56
CA ASP A 589 -23.27 26.08 0.88
C ASP A 589 -24.38 25.17 1.44
N PRO A 590 -25.44 25.73 2.05
CA PRO A 590 -26.55 24.96 2.60
C PRO A 590 -27.34 24.16 1.55
N MET A 591 -27.24 24.53 0.26
CA MET A 591 -27.83 23.77 -0.85
C MET A 591 -27.04 22.51 -1.18
N LEU A 592 -25.77 22.41 -0.75
CA LEU A 592 -24.90 21.26 -1.03
C LEU A 592 -24.80 20.29 0.15
N SER A 593 -24.77 20.81 1.38
CA SER A 593 -24.69 20.01 2.62
C SER A 593 -25.38 20.76 3.76
N ASP A 594 -25.70 20.04 4.83
CA ASP A 594 -26.27 20.67 6.03
C ASP A 594 -25.20 21.35 6.87
N VAL A 595 -23.98 20.78 6.89
CA VAL A 595 -22.91 21.24 7.76
C VAL A 595 -21.48 21.08 7.21
N HIS A 596 -21.30 20.42 6.05
CA HIS A 596 -19.96 20.14 5.52
C HIS A 596 -19.61 21.00 4.30
N ASN A 597 -18.32 21.27 4.16
CA ASN A 597 -17.70 21.89 3.01
C ASN A 597 -17.15 20.80 2.09
N ALA A 598 -17.23 21.02 0.78
CA ALA A 598 -16.69 20.07 -0.18
C ALA A 598 -15.17 20.21 -0.31
N LEU A 599 -14.48 19.09 -0.51
CA LEU A 599 -13.08 19.05 -0.92
C LEU A 599 -12.99 19.02 -2.44
N HIS A 600 -12.25 19.96 -3.01
CA HIS A 600 -11.86 19.99 -4.42
C HIS A 600 -10.41 19.54 -4.56
N VAL A 601 -10.17 18.54 -5.41
CA VAL A 601 -8.82 18.07 -5.74
C VAL A 601 -8.67 17.96 -7.25
N LYS A 602 -7.59 18.52 -7.80
CA LYS A 602 -7.24 18.38 -9.22
C LYS A 602 -5.90 17.69 -9.39
N ILE A 603 -5.94 16.48 -9.94
CA ILE A 603 -4.80 15.59 -10.11
C ILE A 603 -4.34 15.63 -11.57
N LEU A 604 -3.09 15.96 -11.84
CA LEU A 604 -2.51 15.91 -13.18
C LEU A 604 -2.48 14.47 -13.69
N CYS A 605 -2.85 14.26 -14.95
CA CYS A 605 -2.94 12.95 -15.56
C CYS A 605 -2.27 12.93 -16.94
N LYS A 606 -2.12 11.74 -17.52
CA LYS A 606 -1.70 11.58 -18.92
C LYS A 606 -2.79 12.22 -19.80
N LEU A 607 -2.41 12.81 -20.93
CA LEU A 607 -3.36 13.40 -21.88
C LEU A 607 -4.40 12.34 -22.31
N ILE A 608 -5.65 12.52 -21.87
CA ILE A 608 -6.78 11.66 -22.25
C ILE A 608 -7.49 12.32 -23.43
N ASP A 609 -7.56 11.64 -24.58
CA ASP A 609 -8.36 12.09 -25.71
C ASP A 609 -9.85 11.83 -25.44
N VAL A 610 -10.57 12.87 -24.99
CA VAL A 610 -11.99 12.80 -24.65
C VAL A 610 -12.84 12.47 -25.89
N ASN A 611 -12.39 12.86 -27.09
CA ASN A 611 -13.13 12.65 -28.32
C ASN A 611 -13.04 11.20 -28.83
N LYS A 612 -11.96 10.48 -28.54
CA LYS A 612 -11.84 9.05 -28.85
C LYS A 612 -12.84 8.21 -28.03
N CYS A 613 -13.17 8.66 -26.82
CA CYS A 613 -14.13 8.02 -25.92
C CYS A 613 -15.59 8.44 -26.15
N MET A 614 -15.84 9.64 -26.71
CA MET A 614 -17.20 10.09 -27.07
C MET A 614 -17.68 9.57 -28.43
N ASN A 615 -16.76 9.14 -29.30
CA ASN A 615 -17.09 8.56 -30.61
C ASN A 615 -17.31 7.04 -30.60
N SER A 616 -17.31 6.38 -29.43
CA SER A 616 -17.87 5.04 -29.26
C SER A 616 -19.40 5.08 -29.10
N GLY A 617 -20.05 5.95 -29.88
CA GLY A 617 -21.49 5.92 -30.13
C GLY A 617 -21.90 4.71 -30.97
N GLU A 618 -21.36 3.52 -30.68
CA GLU A 618 -22.08 2.31 -30.99
C GLU A 618 -23.26 2.24 -30.02
N PRO A 619 -24.47 1.90 -30.51
CA PRO A 619 -25.62 1.73 -29.64
C PRO A 619 -25.21 0.74 -28.56
N SER A 620 -25.46 1.10 -27.31
CA SER A 620 -25.28 0.24 -26.15
C SER A 620 -25.52 -1.21 -26.55
N THR A 621 -24.49 -2.05 -26.51
CA THR A 621 -24.71 -3.48 -26.46
C THR A 621 -25.45 -3.72 -25.17
N ILE A 622 -26.78 -3.72 -25.26
CA ILE A 622 -27.67 -4.42 -24.37
C ILE A 622 -26.96 -5.74 -24.10
N VAL A 623 -26.52 -5.95 -22.87
CA VAL A 623 -26.10 -7.26 -22.42
C VAL A 623 -27.32 -8.14 -22.67
N LYS A 624 -27.31 -8.88 -23.78
CA LYS A 624 -28.28 -9.94 -24.01
C LYS A 624 -27.97 -10.96 -22.93
N ALA A 625 -28.70 -10.87 -21.82
CA ALA A 625 -28.77 -11.96 -20.86
C ALA A 625 -29.22 -13.19 -21.65
N VAL A 626 -28.31 -14.15 -21.85
CA VAL A 626 -28.67 -15.42 -22.44
C VAL A 626 -29.50 -16.15 -21.38
N TRP A 627 -30.78 -16.33 -21.68
CA TRP A 627 -31.70 -17.05 -20.82
C TRP A 627 -31.20 -18.47 -20.55
N ASP A 628 -30.97 -18.81 -19.28
CA ASP A 628 -30.72 -20.19 -18.89
C ASP A 628 -32.06 -20.92 -18.77
N SER A 629 -32.31 -21.82 -19.72
CA SER A 629 -33.50 -22.69 -19.75
C SER A 629 -33.75 -23.48 -18.45
N LYS A 630 -32.73 -23.66 -17.59
CA LYS A 630 -32.87 -24.28 -16.26
C LYS A 630 -33.62 -23.42 -15.26
N ASN A 631 -33.69 -22.11 -15.48
CA ASN A 631 -34.39 -21.15 -14.62
C ASN A 631 -35.86 -20.94 -15.01
N LEU A 632 -36.36 -21.68 -16.02
CA LEU A 632 -37.75 -21.58 -16.51
C LEU A 632 -38.78 -21.81 -15.42
N GLN A 633 -38.58 -22.84 -14.58
CA GLN A 633 -39.54 -23.17 -13.54
C GLN A 633 -39.59 -22.08 -12.45
N SER A 634 -38.43 -21.63 -11.98
CA SER A 634 -38.32 -20.54 -10.99
C SER A 634 -38.92 -19.22 -11.48
N PHE A 635 -38.83 -18.95 -12.78
CA PHE A 635 -39.44 -17.77 -13.40
C PHE A 635 -40.96 -17.90 -13.53
N ASN A 636 -41.46 -19.04 -13.97
CA ASN A 636 -42.90 -19.32 -14.00
C ASN A 636 -43.51 -19.27 -12.61
N ASP A 637 -42.81 -19.80 -11.60
CA ASP A 637 -43.26 -19.79 -10.21
C ASP A 637 -43.25 -18.36 -9.59
N CYS A 638 -42.49 -17.42 -10.16
CA CYS A 638 -42.44 -16.01 -9.74
C CYS A 638 -43.50 -15.13 -10.45
N LEU A 639 -44.16 -15.63 -11.48
CA LEU A 639 -45.21 -14.93 -12.22
C LEU A 639 -46.58 -15.22 -11.58
N ASN A 640 -46.91 -14.54 -10.49
CA ASN A 640 -48.28 -14.48 -10.00
C ASN A 640 -49.12 -13.58 -10.92
N ASP A 641 -50.39 -13.94 -11.18
CA ASP A 641 -51.29 -13.22 -12.10
C ASP A 641 -51.40 -11.71 -11.80
N GLU A 642 -51.25 -11.29 -10.54
CA GLU A 642 -51.22 -9.88 -10.15
C GLU A 642 -50.01 -9.10 -10.73
N ASN A 643 -48.86 -9.75 -10.92
CA ASN A 643 -47.67 -9.13 -11.51
C ASN A 643 -47.81 -8.96 -13.03
N ILE A 644 -48.56 -9.85 -13.70
CA ILE A 644 -48.79 -9.80 -15.15
C ILE A 644 -49.75 -8.66 -15.50
N VAL A 645 -50.80 -8.44 -14.70
CA VAL A 645 -51.72 -7.31 -14.88
C VAL A 645 -50.99 -5.97 -14.71
N CYS A 646 -50.14 -5.86 -13.69
CA CYS A 646 -49.31 -4.67 -13.44
C CYS A 646 -48.28 -4.40 -14.56
N LEU A 647 -47.81 -5.44 -15.25
CA LEU A 647 -46.89 -5.32 -16.39
C LEU A 647 -47.61 -4.88 -17.66
N ASN A 648 -48.81 -5.40 -17.93
CA ASN A 648 -49.63 -4.95 -19.06
C ASN A 648 -50.02 -3.47 -18.93
N ASP A 649 -50.40 -3.03 -17.72
CA ASP A 649 -50.75 -1.62 -17.46
C ASP A 649 -49.55 -0.67 -17.64
N LYS A 650 -48.32 -1.14 -17.36
CA LYS A 650 -47.08 -0.34 -17.51
C LYS A 650 -46.50 -0.35 -18.92
N LEU A 651 -46.78 -1.37 -19.72
CA LEU A 651 -46.30 -1.47 -21.11
C LEU A 651 -47.23 -0.79 -22.11
N GLY A 652 -48.39 -0.30 -21.67
CA GLY A 652 -49.30 0.49 -22.51
C GLY A 652 -49.86 -0.29 -23.71
N CYS A 653 -49.88 -1.62 -23.63
CA CYS A 653 -50.51 -2.47 -24.63
C CYS A 653 -51.94 -2.77 -24.17
N HIS A 654 -52.91 -2.02 -24.72
CA HIS A 654 -54.31 -2.42 -24.71
C HIS A 654 -54.59 -3.49 -25.78
#